data_AF-A0A7Y5W995-F1
#
_entry.id   AF-A0A7Y5W995-F1
#
_cell.length_a   1.000
_cell.length_b   1.000
_cell.length_c   1.000
_cell.angle_alpha   90.00
_cell.angle_beta   90.00
_cell.angle_gamma   90.00
#
_symmetry.space_group_name_H-M   'P 1'
#
loop_
_entity.id
_entity.type
_entity.pdbx_description
1 polymer ?
#
loop_
_entity_poly.entity_id
_entity_poly.type
_entity_poly.pdbx_seq_one_letter_code
_entity_poly.pdbx_strand_id
1 'polypeptide(L)'
;MHTTPLRIALGLWFAFHAAAKADDDIWTRIDSVPAHVRDLPEVVRPLRGQALRVDLTALRARLAAAPAEFDPQPPLHISLPLPDGSFQTFALRESPILEPGLAAAAPDIRTYAGHGVDDPAAAIRLDLTRHGVHAMVRGPSDVFLIDPYSGGDTAHVTSYRLRDCRQPNEAWQCLAPPDGPHAPLTETGFANRGGTTLRTYRFAVACTGEYGVFHSQRAGNAPNADDPLAAVVTVVNRSNLVFEADLGVRFVLVANNRDLMFFDPATDPYDGTSSSACLSVNRTVVNNAIGSANYDIGHVITRIPGGVANLRVACTSNKARGVSGIPRGGDADPLTALVVIHELGHQFGAGHTFNGSVDRCLSNIMPASAWEPGSGSTQMAYAGGCPVGLFPAGDNLQLFADPFFHHGNIGEMAAFINPPGGGASCPQATASGNAAPQFVSLPPDTIAIPPGTPFTLACLAEDPDNDPVAYSWEQFDLGPQQPLLGEGSDDNGQSPLFRVYTPSLDPSRTIPPMTAILSGTSVLGDRLPTFAPASRKMRVVARDGRIGGVTISPTITLAITPSDPFAITFPFEGVRLTPGAATIFWNAGTTAQPPINAPNVRILLSLDNGISYPITLASGAPNTGQAQVALPPSISGAARIRVEPTNSIFFCISPRFEIQPCLSDFNASGGTPDDADVTAFFQAWNDALPAADVNTSGGTPDDADVALFFDLWNAGC
;
A
#
# COMPACT_ATOMS: atom_id res chain seq x y z
N MET A 1 66.19 -5.82 26.54
CA MET A 1 65.68 -4.66 27.31
C MET A 1 64.38 -4.22 26.69
N HIS A 2 63.38 -4.00 27.52
CA HIS A 2 61.95 -3.94 27.23
C HIS A 2 61.55 -2.95 26.12
N THR A 3 60.73 -3.42 25.17
CA THR A 3 59.80 -2.59 24.40
C THR A 3 58.38 -2.92 24.81
N THR A 4 57.68 -1.88 25.24
CA THR A 4 56.32 -1.85 25.80
C THR A 4 55.27 -1.97 24.67
N PRO A 5 54.14 -2.67 24.86
CA PRO A 5 53.13 -2.78 23.81
C PRO A 5 52.17 -1.57 23.82
N LEU A 6 51.94 -1.01 22.64
CA LEU A 6 50.93 0.02 22.38
C LEU A 6 49.54 -0.65 22.34
N ARG A 7 48.70 -0.38 23.34
CA ARG A 7 47.30 -0.80 23.36
C ARG A 7 46.48 0.16 22.51
N ILE A 8 45.94 -0.33 21.38
CA ILE A 8 44.92 0.37 20.60
C ILE A 8 43.59 0.24 21.38
N ALA A 9 43.08 1.36 21.88
CA ALA A 9 41.77 1.44 22.48
C ALA A 9 40.70 1.48 21.38
N LEU A 10 39.87 0.45 21.31
CA LEU A 10 38.63 0.44 20.52
C LEU A 10 37.66 1.45 21.16
N GLY A 11 37.53 2.64 20.57
CA GLY A 11 36.50 3.59 20.94
C GLY A 11 35.15 3.14 20.40
N LEU A 12 34.32 2.52 21.24
CA LEU A 12 32.89 2.34 20.99
C LEU A 12 32.22 3.72 20.96
N TRP A 13 31.95 4.22 19.75
CA TRP A 13 31.04 5.35 19.55
C TRP A 13 29.61 4.87 19.81
N PHE A 14 29.16 5.00 21.06
CA PHE A 14 27.72 5.06 21.32
C PHE A 14 27.21 6.40 20.78
N ALA A 15 26.64 6.38 19.59
CA ALA A 15 25.78 7.47 19.12
C ALA A 15 24.54 7.48 20.01
N PHE A 16 24.58 8.26 21.10
CA PHE A 16 23.38 8.70 21.78
C PHE A 16 22.57 9.50 20.76
N HIS A 17 21.54 8.87 20.20
CA HIS A 17 20.48 9.58 19.50
C HIS A 17 19.79 10.43 20.56
N ALA A 18 20.15 11.70 20.63
CA ALA A 18 19.36 12.68 21.34
C ALA A 18 17.93 12.61 20.78
N ALA A 19 16.98 12.29 21.65
CA ALA A 19 15.56 12.39 21.36
C ALA A 19 15.27 13.78 20.79
N ALA A 20 14.87 13.86 19.51
CA ALA A 20 14.27 15.08 18.99
C ALA A 20 13.05 15.40 19.86
N LYS A 21 13.07 16.56 20.52
CA LYS A 21 11.95 17.10 21.28
C LYS A 21 10.95 17.67 20.26
N ALA A 22 9.66 17.35 20.41
CA ALA A 22 8.62 18.03 19.64
C ALA A 22 8.63 19.53 20.01
N ASP A 23 8.41 20.41 19.01
CA ASP A 23 8.49 21.87 19.16
C ASP A 23 7.53 22.47 20.22
N ASP A 24 6.50 21.73 20.64
CA ASP A 24 5.37 22.28 21.42
C ASP A 24 5.17 21.67 22.84
N ASP A 25 6.03 20.76 23.32
CA ASP A 25 5.85 20.00 24.60
C ASP A 25 4.46 19.27 24.76
N ILE A 26 3.63 19.21 23.71
CA ILE A 26 2.30 18.58 23.67
C ILE A 26 2.37 17.06 23.88
N TRP A 27 3.36 16.41 23.29
CA TRP A 27 3.50 14.95 23.26
C TRP A 27 4.68 14.50 24.12
N THR A 28 4.42 13.66 25.10
CA THR A 28 5.46 13.00 25.92
C THR A 28 5.49 11.51 25.59
N ARG A 29 6.59 11.01 25.03
CA ARG A 29 6.78 9.55 24.86
C ARG A 29 6.86 8.88 26.23
N ILE A 30 6.25 7.71 26.36
CA ILE A 30 6.28 6.89 27.57
C ILE A 30 6.72 5.47 27.21
N ASP A 31 7.51 4.84 28.07
CA ASP A 31 8.02 3.48 27.84
C ASP A 31 6.90 2.44 27.92
N SER A 32 5.89 2.69 28.75
CA SER A 32 4.68 1.87 28.83
C SER A 32 3.50 2.68 29.34
N VAL A 33 2.30 2.30 28.89
CA VAL A 33 1.04 2.88 29.39
C VAL A 33 0.84 2.46 30.86
N PRO A 34 0.51 3.36 31.81
CA PRO A 34 0.33 3.02 33.21
C PRO A 34 -0.70 1.91 33.46
N ALA A 35 -0.49 1.07 34.50
CA ALA A 35 -1.37 -0.06 34.79
C ALA A 35 -2.85 0.35 34.95
N HIS A 36 -3.12 1.41 35.71
CA HIS A 36 -4.48 1.91 35.91
C HIS A 36 -5.18 2.34 34.62
N VAL A 37 -4.43 2.75 33.58
CA VAL A 37 -4.99 3.06 32.25
C VAL A 37 -5.20 1.77 31.44
N ARG A 38 -4.27 0.80 31.53
CA ARG A 38 -4.42 -0.48 30.85
C ARG A 38 -5.63 -1.29 31.33
N ASP A 39 -5.99 -1.11 32.61
CA ASP A 39 -7.11 -1.79 33.27
C ASP A 39 -8.49 -1.16 32.92
N LEU A 40 -8.51 0.02 32.29
CA LEU A 40 -9.73 0.62 31.74
C LEU A 40 -10.20 -0.11 30.48
N PRO A 41 -11.49 0.06 30.07
CA PRO A 41 -12.02 -0.52 28.84
C PRO A 41 -11.12 -0.24 27.64
N GLU A 42 -10.86 -1.26 26.84
CA GLU A 42 -9.94 -1.15 25.71
C GLU A 42 -10.48 -0.20 24.63
N VAL A 43 -9.62 0.71 24.14
CA VAL A 43 -9.86 1.40 22.86
C VAL A 43 -9.06 0.75 21.75
N VAL A 44 -7.75 0.65 21.93
CA VAL A 44 -6.86 -0.09 21.03
C VAL A 44 -5.66 -0.63 21.81
N ARG A 45 -5.19 -1.82 21.41
CA ARG A 45 -3.94 -2.42 21.89
C ARG A 45 -3.15 -2.90 20.67
N PRO A 46 -2.34 -2.06 20.00
CA PRO A 46 -1.61 -2.51 18.84
C PRO A 46 -0.52 -3.54 19.24
N LEU A 47 -0.12 -4.39 18.30
CA LEU A 47 1.04 -5.28 18.44
C LEU A 47 2.35 -4.50 18.48
N ARG A 48 2.41 -3.39 17.74
CA ARG A 48 3.54 -2.46 17.67
C ARG A 48 3.03 -1.03 17.57
N GLY A 49 3.71 -0.12 18.23
CA GLY A 49 3.39 1.30 18.20
C GLY A 49 4.12 2.06 19.28
N GLN A 50 3.97 3.38 19.27
CA GLN A 50 4.53 4.27 20.26
C GLN A 50 3.42 4.72 21.22
N ALA A 51 3.57 4.42 22.51
CA ALA A 51 2.71 4.97 23.55
C ALA A 51 3.14 6.39 23.92
N LEU A 52 2.17 7.30 24.08
CA LEU A 52 2.41 8.69 24.45
C LEU A 52 1.40 9.17 25.50
N ARG A 53 1.81 10.19 26.25
CA ARG A 53 0.91 11.07 26.98
C ARG A 53 0.76 12.37 26.20
N VAL A 54 -0.47 12.86 26.05
CA VAL A 54 -0.81 14.12 25.37
C VAL A 54 -1.28 15.17 26.37
N ASP A 55 -0.81 16.41 26.24
CA ASP A 55 -1.44 17.56 26.89
C ASP A 55 -2.59 18.07 26.02
N LEU A 56 -3.81 17.60 26.34
CA LEU A 56 -5.01 17.98 25.58
C LEU A 56 -5.37 19.46 25.68
N THR A 57 -4.96 20.15 26.75
CA THR A 57 -5.24 21.58 26.89
C THR A 57 -4.36 22.36 25.94
N ALA A 58 -3.06 22.05 25.91
CA ALA A 58 -2.12 22.64 24.96
C ALA A 58 -2.48 22.29 23.52
N LEU A 59 -2.82 21.03 23.24
CA LEU A 59 -3.25 20.59 21.91
C LEU A 59 -4.50 21.34 21.43
N ARG A 60 -5.53 21.47 22.28
CA ARG A 60 -6.76 22.21 21.95
C ARG A 60 -6.47 23.68 21.66
N ALA A 61 -5.64 24.32 22.48
CA ALA A 61 -5.25 25.71 22.26
C ALA A 61 -4.47 25.90 20.95
N ARG A 62 -3.59 24.95 20.61
CA ARG A 62 -2.82 24.97 19.36
C ARG A 62 -3.72 24.79 18.14
N LEU A 63 -4.59 23.78 18.15
CA LEU A 63 -5.51 23.47 17.06
C LEU A 63 -6.57 24.55 16.82
N ALA A 64 -6.95 25.31 17.86
CA ALA A 64 -7.86 26.45 17.73
C ALA A 64 -7.30 27.61 16.87
N ALA A 65 -5.98 27.62 16.61
CA ALA A 65 -5.34 28.59 15.73
C ALA A 65 -5.32 28.16 14.25
N ALA A 66 -5.83 26.97 13.91
CA ALA A 66 -5.93 26.55 12.52
C ALA A 66 -6.95 27.41 11.76
N PRO A 67 -6.59 27.99 10.61
CA PRO A 67 -7.55 28.71 9.79
C PRO A 67 -8.57 27.74 9.20
N ALA A 68 -9.72 28.27 8.80
CA ALA A 68 -10.72 27.48 8.08
C ALA A 68 -10.14 26.89 6.78
N GLU A 69 -10.64 25.73 6.39
CA GLU A 69 -10.35 25.13 5.10
C GLU A 69 -10.74 26.09 3.97
N PHE A 70 -9.86 26.27 2.99
CA PHE A 70 -9.95 27.25 1.90
C PHE A 70 -9.78 28.73 2.29
N ASP A 71 -9.51 29.06 3.56
CA ASP A 71 -9.06 30.40 3.93
C ASP A 71 -7.63 30.65 3.37
N PRO A 72 -7.35 31.81 2.76
CA PRO A 72 -6.02 32.12 2.20
C PRO A 72 -4.91 32.23 3.25
N GLN A 73 -5.22 32.27 4.55
CA GLN A 73 -4.21 32.28 5.61
C GLN A 73 -3.32 31.02 5.57
N PRO A 74 -2.04 31.11 5.98
CA PRO A 74 -1.16 29.96 6.10
C PRO A 74 -1.73 28.89 7.04
N PRO A 75 -1.60 27.59 6.70
CA PRO A 75 -2.09 26.52 7.55
C PRO A 75 -1.34 26.45 8.89
N LEU A 76 -1.95 25.82 9.88
CA LEU A 76 -1.30 25.56 11.16
C LEU A 76 -0.31 24.41 11.03
N HIS A 77 0.97 24.65 11.31
CA HIS A 77 1.95 23.57 11.40
C HIS A 77 1.92 22.96 12.81
N ILE A 78 1.73 21.64 12.89
CA ILE A 78 1.75 20.87 14.14
C ILE A 78 2.56 19.60 13.98
N SER A 79 3.34 19.26 15.00
CA SER A 79 4.11 18.02 15.04
C SER A 79 3.29 16.88 15.64
N LEU A 80 3.24 15.74 14.96
CA LEU A 80 2.55 14.53 15.38
C LEU A 80 3.50 13.34 15.51
N PRO A 81 3.28 12.44 16.48
CA PRO A 81 4.12 11.27 16.69
C PRO A 81 3.88 10.18 15.64
N LEU A 82 4.97 9.66 15.08
CA LEU A 82 4.95 8.50 14.20
C LEU A 82 5.02 7.18 14.98
N PRO A 83 4.57 6.05 14.39
CA PRO A 83 4.60 4.74 15.05
C PRO A 83 5.98 4.23 15.47
N ASP A 84 7.04 4.73 14.84
CA ASP A 84 8.44 4.38 15.16
C ASP A 84 9.04 5.26 16.27
N GLY A 85 8.26 6.19 16.82
CA GLY A 85 8.66 7.10 17.88
C GLY A 85 9.36 8.37 17.40
N SER A 86 9.50 8.57 16.10
CA SER A 86 9.87 9.86 15.50
C SER A 86 8.65 10.79 15.41
N PHE A 87 8.84 11.99 14.86
CA PHE A 87 7.79 13.00 14.71
C PHE A 87 7.78 13.55 13.29
N GLN A 88 6.59 13.90 12.81
CA GLN A 88 6.37 14.52 11.51
C GLN A 88 5.49 15.77 11.66
N THR A 89 5.82 16.82 10.92
CA THR A 89 5.05 18.06 10.85
C THR A 89 3.94 17.96 9.81
N PHE A 90 2.74 18.40 10.19
CA PHE A 90 1.57 18.49 9.31
C PHE A 90 1.07 19.92 9.23
N ALA A 91 0.67 20.34 8.04
CA ALA A 91 0.00 21.61 7.76
C ALA A 91 -1.52 21.39 7.80
N LEU A 92 -2.16 21.80 8.89
CA LEU A 92 -3.58 21.57 9.16
C LEU A 92 -4.43 22.82 8.92
N ARG A 93 -5.68 22.57 8.49
CA ARG A 93 -6.79 23.53 8.44
C ARG A 93 -7.99 22.95 9.15
N GLU A 94 -8.81 23.81 9.75
CA GLU A 94 -10.09 23.41 10.32
C GLU A 94 -11.05 23.03 9.18
N SER A 95 -11.48 21.77 9.14
CA SER A 95 -12.42 21.21 8.14
C SER A 95 -13.63 20.64 8.88
N PRO A 96 -14.62 21.49 9.23
CA PRO A 96 -15.80 21.07 9.98
C PRO A 96 -16.64 20.06 9.18
N ILE A 97 -17.06 18.98 9.85
CA ILE A 97 -17.95 17.96 9.27
C ILE A 97 -19.33 17.94 9.93
N LEU A 98 -19.67 18.98 10.69
CA LEU A 98 -20.98 19.17 11.32
C LEU A 98 -21.67 20.37 10.67
N GLU A 99 -22.94 20.22 10.29
CA GLU A 99 -23.75 21.38 9.92
C GLU A 99 -23.86 22.37 11.11
N PRO A 100 -24.08 23.69 10.85
CA PRO A 100 -23.99 24.72 11.88
C PRO A 100 -24.82 24.47 13.14
N GLY A 101 -26.03 23.90 13.01
CA GLY A 101 -26.88 23.59 14.15
C GLY A 101 -26.30 22.51 15.07
N LEU A 102 -25.70 21.47 14.49
CA LEU A 102 -25.05 20.39 15.24
C LEU A 102 -23.73 20.87 15.85
N ALA A 103 -22.95 21.67 15.11
CA ALA A 103 -21.72 22.28 15.61
C ALA A 103 -21.97 23.18 16.83
N ALA A 104 -23.07 23.94 16.82
CA ALA A 104 -23.46 24.77 17.95
C ALA A 104 -23.89 23.94 19.18
N ALA A 105 -24.50 22.77 18.96
CA ALA A 105 -24.91 21.85 20.02
C ALA A 105 -23.73 21.03 20.61
N ALA A 106 -22.68 20.79 19.83
CA ALA A 106 -21.48 20.04 20.22
C ALA A 106 -20.18 20.86 19.96
N PRO A 107 -19.99 22.00 20.65
CA PRO A 107 -18.88 22.92 20.38
C PRO A 107 -17.50 22.38 20.75
N ASP A 108 -17.44 21.29 21.53
CA ASP A 108 -16.23 20.57 21.91
C ASP A 108 -15.69 19.65 20.82
N ILE A 109 -16.47 19.40 19.76
CA ILE A 109 -16.08 18.61 18.59
C ILE A 109 -15.45 19.53 17.54
N ARG A 110 -14.19 19.23 17.16
CA ARG A 110 -13.48 19.92 16.07
C ARG A 110 -12.79 18.91 15.17
N THR A 111 -12.79 19.19 13.87
CA THR A 111 -12.20 18.32 12.85
C THR A 111 -11.28 19.12 11.93
N TYR A 112 -10.19 18.49 11.51
CA TYR A 112 -9.10 19.09 10.77
C TYR A 112 -8.69 18.18 9.62
N ALA A 113 -8.24 18.82 8.53
CA ALA A 113 -7.66 18.16 7.38
C ALA A 113 -6.30 18.80 7.06
N GLY A 114 -5.40 18.05 6.43
CA GLY A 114 -4.11 18.60 6.04
C GLY A 114 -3.19 17.60 5.36
N HIS A 115 -1.95 18.03 5.20
CA HIS A 115 -0.88 17.26 4.55
C HIS A 115 0.42 17.32 5.34
N GLY A 116 1.28 16.34 5.14
CA GLY A 116 2.63 16.36 5.70
C GLY A 116 3.45 17.50 5.11
N VAL A 117 4.29 18.12 5.94
CA VAL A 117 5.33 19.06 5.49
C VAL A 117 6.60 18.30 5.15
N ASP A 118 6.96 17.32 6.00
CA ASP A 118 8.17 16.50 5.82
C ASP A 118 7.95 15.36 4.80
N ASP A 119 6.70 14.87 4.69
CA ASP A 119 6.23 13.97 3.64
C ASP A 119 4.98 14.57 2.98
N PRO A 120 5.14 15.33 1.88
CA PRO A 120 4.01 16.00 1.23
C PRO A 120 3.02 15.06 0.55
N ALA A 121 3.35 13.78 0.39
CA ALA A 121 2.42 12.76 -0.14
C ALA A 121 1.47 12.22 0.95
N ALA A 122 1.70 12.53 2.22
CA ALA A 122 0.84 12.13 3.32
C ALA A 122 -0.35 13.08 3.50
N ALA A 123 -1.56 12.53 3.55
CA ALA A 123 -2.79 13.23 3.89
C ALA A 123 -3.29 12.81 5.28
N ILE A 124 -3.86 13.75 6.03
CA ILE A 124 -4.33 13.53 7.40
C ILE A 124 -5.76 14.02 7.61
N ARG A 125 -6.52 13.25 8.39
CA ARG A 125 -7.73 13.70 9.09
C ARG A 125 -7.50 13.56 10.60
N LEU A 126 -7.75 14.64 11.33
CA LEU A 126 -7.62 14.71 12.79
C LEU A 126 -8.92 15.21 13.39
N ASP A 127 -9.34 14.64 14.51
CA ASP A 127 -10.46 15.12 15.30
C ASP A 127 -10.09 15.25 16.78
N LEU A 128 -10.70 16.23 17.43
CA LEU A 128 -10.71 16.39 18.87
C LEU A 128 -12.15 16.38 19.33
N THR A 129 -12.51 15.39 20.14
CA THR A 129 -13.86 15.23 20.73
C THR A 129 -13.74 15.00 22.24
N ARG A 130 -14.87 14.79 22.92
CA ARG A 130 -14.86 14.32 24.31
C ARG A 130 -14.20 12.96 24.51
N HIS A 131 -14.02 12.16 23.45
CA HIS A 131 -13.28 10.91 23.49
C HIS A 131 -11.76 11.09 23.35
N GLY A 132 -11.28 12.33 23.18
CA GLY A 132 -9.86 12.63 23.02
C GLY A 132 -9.49 12.98 21.58
N VAL A 133 -8.19 12.89 21.29
CA VAL A 133 -7.64 13.13 19.95
C VAL A 133 -7.61 11.82 19.17
N HIS A 134 -8.12 11.85 17.94
CA HIS A 134 -7.93 10.78 16.97
C HIS A 134 -7.31 11.36 15.71
N ALA A 135 -6.42 10.61 15.07
CA ALA A 135 -5.93 10.92 13.74
C ALA A 135 -5.81 9.68 12.88
N MET A 136 -6.00 9.84 11.59
CA MET A 136 -5.68 8.85 10.57
C MET A 136 -4.88 9.54 9.47
N VAL A 137 -3.73 8.95 9.16
CA VAL A 137 -2.82 9.44 8.13
C VAL A 137 -2.69 8.38 7.05
N ARG A 138 -2.88 8.81 5.80
CA ARG A 138 -2.71 8.01 4.60
C ARG A 138 -1.50 8.57 3.84
N GLY A 139 -0.41 7.81 3.78
CA GLY A 139 0.78 8.17 3.02
C GLY A 139 1.11 7.16 1.93
N PRO A 140 2.17 7.40 1.15
CA PRO A 140 2.71 6.40 0.26
C PRO A 140 3.25 5.23 1.10
N SER A 141 2.84 4.00 0.76
CA SER A 141 3.28 2.75 1.42
C SER A 141 2.84 2.47 2.86
N ASP A 142 2.20 3.39 3.58
CA ASP A 142 1.76 3.13 4.97
C ASP A 142 0.51 3.95 5.38
N VAL A 143 -0.21 3.40 6.36
CA VAL A 143 -1.35 4.05 7.02
C VAL A 143 -1.16 3.90 8.51
N PHE A 144 -1.19 5.03 9.22
CA PHE A 144 -1.09 5.03 10.67
C PHE A 144 -2.19 5.84 11.34
N LEU A 145 -2.43 5.51 12.59
CA LEU A 145 -3.47 6.10 13.42
C LEU A 145 -2.87 6.56 14.74
N ILE A 146 -3.48 7.57 15.33
CA ILE A 146 -3.26 7.98 16.71
C ILE A 146 -4.61 7.90 17.38
N ASP A 147 -4.74 7.04 18.39
CA ASP A 147 -5.98 6.84 19.13
C ASP A 147 -5.72 6.80 20.64
N PRO A 148 -6.70 7.19 21.48
CA PRO A 148 -6.67 6.93 22.91
C PRO A 148 -6.35 5.46 23.16
N TYR A 149 -5.53 5.17 24.16
CA TYR A 149 -5.20 3.79 24.47
C TYR A 149 -6.42 3.10 25.10
N SER A 150 -7.08 3.73 26.07
CA SER A 150 -8.23 3.17 26.78
C SER A 150 -9.41 4.14 26.83
N GLY A 151 -10.61 3.60 26.98
CA GLY A 151 -11.82 4.40 27.21
C GLY A 151 -11.80 5.02 28.61
N GLY A 152 -12.35 6.22 28.74
CA GLY A 152 -12.34 6.98 30.00
C GLY A 152 -11.00 7.65 30.34
N ASP A 153 -9.93 7.40 29.57
CA ASP A 153 -8.66 8.12 29.64
C ASP A 153 -8.30 8.70 28.27
N THR A 154 -8.36 10.02 28.15
CA THR A 154 -8.08 10.74 26.90
C THR A 154 -6.64 11.25 26.82
N ALA A 155 -5.88 11.12 27.90
CA ALA A 155 -4.53 11.66 28.03
C ALA A 155 -3.44 10.69 27.58
N HIS A 156 -3.70 9.38 27.54
CA HIS A 156 -2.75 8.40 27.01
C HIS A 156 -3.23 7.88 25.66
N VAL A 157 -2.38 8.04 24.65
CA VAL A 157 -2.65 7.63 23.28
C VAL A 157 -1.59 6.65 22.81
N THR A 158 -1.85 6.00 21.68
CA THR A 158 -0.84 5.23 20.95
C THR A 158 -0.85 5.62 19.48
N SER A 159 0.34 5.83 18.91
CA SER A 159 0.56 5.97 17.48
C SER A 159 0.99 4.61 16.90
N TYR A 160 0.28 4.10 15.90
CA TYR A 160 0.49 2.75 15.39
C TYR A 160 0.07 2.62 13.93
N ARG A 161 0.68 1.66 13.23
CA ARG A 161 0.30 1.35 11.84
C ARG A 161 -0.98 0.52 11.84
N LEU A 162 -1.83 0.71 10.83
CA LEU A 162 -3.05 -0.07 10.64
C LEU A 162 -2.76 -1.59 10.65
N ARG A 163 -1.70 -2.01 9.96
CA ARG A 163 -1.25 -3.42 9.91
C ARG A 163 -0.81 -4.00 11.25
N ASP A 164 -0.46 -3.14 12.21
CA ASP A 164 0.00 -3.53 13.55
C ASP A 164 -1.17 -3.58 14.57
N CYS A 165 -2.42 -3.31 14.16
CA CYS A 165 -3.59 -3.59 14.99
C CYS A 165 -3.67 -5.08 15.35
N ARG A 166 -3.99 -5.38 16.62
CA ARG A 166 -4.24 -6.76 17.05
C ARG A 166 -5.46 -7.33 16.34
N GLN A 167 -5.41 -8.64 16.03
CA GLN A 167 -6.59 -9.42 15.67
C GLN A 167 -7.20 -10.05 16.92
N PRO A 168 -8.48 -9.81 17.19
CA PRO A 168 -9.31 -10.72 17.95
C PRO A 168 -9.85 -11.83 17.03
N ASN A 169 -10.16 -13.00 17.62
CA ASN A 169 -10.61 -14.22 16.92
C ASN A 169 -12.04 -14.11 16.35
N GLU A 170 -12.54 -12.91 16.04
CA GLU A 170 -13.95 -12.67 15.72
C GLU A 170 -14.25 -12.53 14.23
N ALA A 171 -15.43 -13.03 13.87
CA ALA A 171 -15.96 -13.12 12.53
C ALA A 171 -16.79 -11.88 12.13
N TRP A 172 -16.34 -11.07 11.15
CA TRP A 172 -17.15 -10.02 10.48
C TRP A 172 -18.06 -10.57 9.33
N GLN A 173 -18.60 -9.86 8.35
CA GLN A 173 -19.05 -10.36 7.02
C GLN A 173 -19.87 -9.24 6.38
N CYS A 174 -19.64 -8.90 5.11
CA CYS A 174 -20.58 -8.06 4.38
C CYS A 174 -21.62 -8.94 3.67
N LEU A 175 -22.89 -8.55 3.74
CA LEU A 175 -24.05 -9.27 3.20
C LEU A 175 -24.76 -8.46 2.11
N ALA A 176 -24.05 -7.54 1.45
CA ALA A 176 -24.60 -6.72 0.38
C ALA A 176 -25.26 -7.60 -0.70
N PRO A 177 -26.57 -7.44 -0.96
CA PRO A 177 -27.25 -8.23 -1.98
C PRO A 177 -26.71 -7.87 -3.37
N PRO A 178 -26.56 -8.84 -4.30
CA PRO A 178 -26.30 -8.53 -5.69
C PRO A 178 -27.56 -7.88 -6.31
N ASP A 179 -27.57 -6.56 -6.45
CA ASP A 179 -28.67 -5.84 -7.09
C ASP A 179 -28.52 -5.87 -8.62
N GLY A 180 -29.09 -6.89 -9.27
CA GLY A 180 -29.25 -6.97 -10.73
C GLY A 180 -27.93 -6.97 -11.54
N PRO A 181 -28.00 -7.05 -12.89
CA PRO A 181 -26.81 -7.07 -13.71
C PRO A 181 -26.08 -5.72 -13.61
N HIS A 182 -24.92 -5.73 -12.96
CA HIS A 182 -23.87 -4.74 -13.22
C HIS A 182 -23.57 -4.84 -14.71
N ALA A 183 -23.94 -3.85 -15.51
CA ALA A 183 -23.32 -3.73 -16.82
C ALA A 183 -21.81 -3.60 -16.55
N PRO A 184 -20.96 -4.47 -17.13
CA PRO A 184 -19.52 -4.29 -17.03
C PRO A 184 -19.19 -2.86 -17.40
N LEU A 185 -18.29 -2.21 -16.64
CA LEU A 185 -17.83 -0.88 -17.02
C LEU A 185 -17.35 -0.95 -18.47
N THR A 186 -17.92 -0.11 -19.34
CA THR A 186 -17.44 -0.01 -20.71
C THR A 186 -16.03 0.55 -20.66
N GLU A 187 -15.08 -0.14 -21.30
CA GLU A 187 -13.65 0.24 -21.36
C GLU A 187 -13.45 1.67 -21.90
N THR A 188 -14.45 2.20 -22.62
CA THR A 188 -14.55 3.58 -23.09
C THR A 188 -15.15 4.49 -22.01
N GLY A 189 -14.34 5.40 -21.44
CA GLY A 189 -14.86 6.42 -20.49
C GLY A 189 -13.94 6.82 -19.34
N PHE A 190 -12.78 6.20 -19.19
CA PHE A 190 -11.77 6.54 -18.17
C PHE A 190 -10.95 7.81 -18.46
N ALA A 191 -11.41 8.66 -19.39
CA ALA A 191 -10.77 9.95 -19.65
C ALA A 191 -10.81 10.83 -18.40
N ASN A 192 -9.64 11.33 -17.96
CA ASN A 192 -9.38 12.30 -16.88
C ASN A 192 -10.58 12.58 -15.96
N ARG A 193 -10.74 11.77 -14.92
CA ARG A 193 -11.72 12.01 -13.85
C ARG A 193 -11.04 12.06 -12.49
N GLY A 194 -10.17 13.05 -12.35
CA GLY A 194 -9.74 13.60 -11.08
C GLY A 194 -9.81 15.12 -11.12
N GLY A 195 -10.01 15.73 -9.97
CA GLY A 195 -9.39 17.01 -9.67
C GLY A 195 -10.34 18.10 -9.28
N THR A 196 -11.27 18.55 -10.12
CA THR A 196 -11.76 19.94 -9.96
C THR A 196 -12.98 20.13 -9.07
N THR A 197 -13.71 19.06 -8.72
CA THR A 197 -14.99 19.18 -8.00
C THR A 197 -15.01 18.40 -6.71
N LEU A 198 -15.19 19.13 -5.60
CA LEU A 198 -15.59 18.59 -4.30
C LEU A 198 -17.12 18.52 -4.19
N ARG A 199 -17.68 17.32 -3.99
CA ARG A 199 -19.10 17.05 -3.77
C ARG A 199 -19.36 16.83 -2.29
N THR A 200 -20.08 17.76 -1.67
CA THR A 200 -20.47 17.65 -0.26
C THR A 200 -21.87 17.05 -0.15
N TYR A 201 -21.99 15.91 0.51
CA TYR A 201 -23.23 15.22 0.82
C TYR A 201 -23.62 15.44 2.28
N ARG A 202 -24.87 15.85 2.51
CA ARG A 202 -25.46 15.89 3.85
C ARG A 202 -25.72 14.46 4.31
N PHE A 203 -25.07 14.07 5.40
CA PHE A 203 -25.04 12.70 5.89
C PHE A 203 -25.86 12.57 7.17
N ALA A 204 -26.84 11.68 7.17
CA ALA A 204 -27.62 11.33 8.35
C ALA A 204 -27.19 9.96 8.88
N VAL A 205 -26.46 9.93 9.99
CA VAL A 205 -25.94 8.71 10.60
C VAL A 205 -26.69 8.43 11.89
N ALA A 206 -27.32 7.26 11.97
CA ALA A 206 -27.90 6.73 13.19
C ALA A 206 -26.95 5.75 13.88
N CYS A 207 -27.22 5.45 15.15
CA CYS A 207 -26.64 4.30 15.83
C CYS A 207 -27.71 3.50 16.57
N THR A 208 -27.51 2.20 16.80
CA THR A 208 -28.41 1.45 17.68
C THR A 208 -28.20 1.84 19.15
N GLY A 209 -29.16 1.56 20.01
CA GLY A 209 -29.07 1.80 21.46
C GLY A 209 -27.93 1.01 22.09
N GLU A 210 -27.62 -0.19 21.61
CA GLU A 210 -26.46 -0.96 22.07
C GLU A 210 -25.14 -0.26 21.76
N TYR A 211 -25.04 0.38 20.59
CA TYR A 211 -23.87 1.17 20.22
C TYR A 211 -23.74 2.41 21.11
N GLY A 212 -24.84 3.12 21.37
CA GLY A 212 -24.83 4.30 22.25
C GLY A 212 -24.49 3.99 23.71
N VAL A 213 -25.09 2.94 24.27
CA VAL A 213 -24.74 2.46 25.63
C VAL A 213 -23.27 2.05 25.69
N PHE A 214 -22.80 1.33 24.68
CA PHE A 214 -21.42 0.87 24.62
C PHE A 214 -20.41 2.02 24.69
N HIS A 215 -20.57 3.04 23.83
CA HIS A 215 -19.67 4.18 23.84
C HIS A 215 -19.75 5.00 25.13
N SER A 216 -20.94 5.13 25.71
CA SER A 216 -21.11 5.80 27.01
C SER A 216 -20.38 5.05 28.13
N GLN A 217 -20.56 3.73 28.21
CA GLN A 217 -19.90 2.88 29.20
C GLN A 217 -18.38 2.86 29.03
N ARG A 218 -17.90 2.77 27.79
CA ARG A 218 -16.47 2.81 27.47
C ARG A 218 -15.84 4.14 27.85
N ALA A 219 -16.56 5.25 27.72
CA ALA A 219 -16.12 6.57 28.19
C ALA A 219 -16.24 6.74 29.73
N GLY A 220 -16.81 5.79 30.45
CA GLY A 220 -17.05 5.88 31.89
C GLY A 220 -18.25 6.76 32.29
N ASN A 221 -19.17 7.01 31.35
CA ASN A 221 -20.32 7.89 31.51
C ASN A 221 -21.63 7.09 31.65
N ALA A 222 -22.66 7.73 32.22
CA ALA A 222 -24.03 7.25 32.09
C ALA A 222 -24.49 7.32 30.61
N PRO A 223 -25.36 6.41 30.13
CA PRO A 223 -25.86 6.42 28.74
C PRO A 223 -26.36 7.79 28.29
N ASN A 224 -25.82 8.29 27.19
CA ASN A 224 -26.17 9.60 26.61
C ASN A 224 -25.94 9.62 25.09
N ALA A 225 -26.47 10.65 24.42
CA ALA A 225 -26.37 10.82 22.97
C ALA A 225 -25.02 11.40 22.50
N ASP A 226 -24.24 12.02 23.38
CA ASP A 226 -23.05 12.78 23.00
C ASP A 226 -21.82 11.88 22.84
N ASP A 227 -21.73 10.78 23.60
CA ASP A 227 -20.68 9.75 23.43
C ASP A 227 -20.76 9.01 22.08
N PRO A 228 -21.90 8.42 21.65
CA PRO A 228 -21.99 7.86 20.31
C PRO A 228 -21.80 8.90 19.20
N LEU A 229 -22.24 10.15 19.39
CA LEU A 229 -22.00 11.22 18.42
C LEU A 229 -20.50 11.46 18.22
N ALA A 230 -19.72 11.53 19.30
CA ALA A 230 -18.28 11.70 19.21
C ALA A 230 -17.60 10.55 18.43
N ALA A 231 -18.04 9.31 18.64
CA ALA A 231 -17.53 8.16 17.89
C ALA A 231 -17.92 8.20 16.40
N VAL A 232 -19.17 8.57 16.09
CA VAL A 232 -19.66 8.75 14.71
C VAL A 232 -18.85 9.83 13.98
N VAL A 233 -18.51 10.94 14.65
CA VAL A 233 -17.67 12.00 14.07
C VAL A 233 -16.30 11.47 13.68
N THR A 234 -15.60 10.74 14.55
CA THR A 234 -14.30 10.15 14.25
C THR A 234 -14.39 9.22 13.02
N VAL A 235 -15.45 8.40 12.94
CA VAL A 235 -15.69 7.50 11.81
C VAL A 235 -15.93 8.27 10.51
N VAL A 236 -16.78 9.30 10.52
CA VAL A 236 -17.05 10.13 9.32
C VAL A 236 -15.81 10.90 8.89
N ASN A 237 -15.04 11.43 9.85
CA ASN A 237 -13.81 12.16 9.56
C ASN A 237 -12.77 11.25 8.88
N ARG A 238 -12.64 9.99 9.34
CA ARG A 238 -11.81 8.97 8.68
C ARG A 238 -12.33 8.60 7.30
N SER A 239 -13.65 8.46 7.12
CA SER A 239 -14.24 8.19 5.81
C SER A 239 -13.93 9.30 4.80
N ASN A 240 -13.97 10.56 5.23
CA ASN A 240 -13.61 11.71 4.39
C ASN A 240 -12.15 11.65 3.92
N LEU A 241 -11.21 11.09 4.69
CA LEU A 241 -9.81 10.92 4.23
C LEU A 241 -9.72 10.12 2.92
N VAL A 242 -10.55 9.08 2.77
CA VAL A 242 -10.52 8.18 1.61
C VAL A 242 -11.39 8.71 0.48
N PHE A 243 -12.63 9.08 0.78
CA PHE A 243 -13.59 9.55 -0.23
C PHE A 243 -13.20 10.89 -0.85
N GLU A 244 -12.56 11.78 -0.10
CA GLU A 244 -12.09 13.04 -0.68
C GLU A 244 -10.95 12.79 -1.63
N ALA A 245 -9.93 12.03 -1.23
CA ALA A 245 -8.77 11.75 -2.07
C ALA A 245 -9.15 11.00 -3.35
N ASP A 246 -9.93 9.92 -3.25
CA ASP A 246 -10.18 9.04 -4.39
C ASP A 246 -11.38 9.48 -5.27
N LEU A 247 -12.34 10.24 -4.73
CA LEU A 247 -13.59 10.58 -5.44
C LEU A 247 -13.96 12.07 -5.40
N GLY A 248 -13.27 12.90 -4.61
CA GLY A 248 -13.69 14.27 -4.35
C GLY A 248 -15.07 14.33 -3.66
N VAL A 249 -15.35 13.40 -2.74
CA VAL A 249 -16.62 13.32 -2.00
C VAL A 249 -16.38 13.60 -0.52
N ARG A 250 -17.19 14.47 0.06
CA ARG A 250 -17.19 14.80 1.49
C ARG A 250 -18.54 14.55 2.12
N PHE A 251 -18.54 14.01 3.33
CA PHE A 251 -19.70 13.83 4.17
C PHE A 251 -19.72 14.89 5.29
N VAL A 252 -20.87 15.53 5.47
CA VAL A 252 -21.14 16.49 6.56
C VAL A 252 -22.39 16.04 7.30
N LEU A 253 -22.29 15.82 8.61
CA LEU A 253 -23.40 15.41 9.46
C LEU A 253 -24.48 16.50 9.54
N VAL A 254 -25.73 16.10 9.34
CA VAL A 254 -26.89 17.01 9.33
C VAL A 254 -27.14 17.69 10.69
N ALA A 255 -27.76 18.88 10.67
CA ALA A 255 -27.90 19.75 11.84
C ALA A 255 -28.59 19.09 13.05
N ASN A 256 -29.50 18.14 12.82
CA ASN A 256 -30.21 17.40 13.85
C ASN A 256 -29.79 15.92 13.96
N ASN A 257 -28.57 15.56 13.53
CA ASN A 257 -28.08 14.18 13.60
C ASN A 257 -28.05 13.60 15.04
N ARG A 258 -27.98 14.47 16.06
CA ARG A 258 -28.05 14.05 17.46
C ARG A 258 -29.34 13.28 17.79
N ASP A 259 -30.43 13.54 17.08
CA ASP A 259 -31.72 12.84 17.25
C ASP A 259 -31.66 11.37 16.80
N LEU A 260 -30.60 10.98 16.08
CA LEU A 260 -30.36 9.61 15.62
C LEU A 260 -29.37 8.84 16.51
N MET A 261 -28.88 9.47 17.59
CA MET A 261 -27.92 8.87 18.52
C MET A 261 -28.67 8.14 19.64
N PHE A 262 -29.17 6.95 19.35
CA PHE A 262 -29.88 6.14 20.33
C PHE A 262 -28.90 5.56 21.38
N PHE A 263 -29.31 5.56 22.65
CA PHE A 263 -28.49 5.12 23.78
C PHE A 263 -29.27 4.27 24.80
N ASP A 264 -30.42 3.74 24.39
CA ASP A 264 -31.21 2.81 25.18
C ASP A 264 -31.77 1.70 24.28
N PRO A 265 -31.22 0.47 24.37
CA PRO A 265 -31.67 -0.67 23.58
C PRO A 265 -33.17 -1.00 23.73
N ALA A 266 -33.80 -0.59 24.84
CA ALA A 266 -35.20 -0.88 25.07
C ALA A 266 -36.15 0.08 24.33
N THR A 267 -35.67 1.24 23.91
CA THR A 267 -36.48 2.30 23.31
C THR A 267 -36.03 2.71 21.91
N ASP A 268 -34.91 2.18 21.44
CA ASP A 268 -34.45 2.42 20.08
C ASP A 268 -35.32 1.70 19.03
N PRO A 269 -35.35 2.17 17.77
CA PRO A 269 -36.22 1.65 16.73
C PRO A 269 -35.65 0.43 15.97
N TYR A 270 -34.51 -0.10 16.39
CA TYR A 270 -33.81 -1.24 15.80
C TYR A 270 -33.97 -2.47 16.71
N ASP A 271 -34.24 -3.63 16.13
CA ASP A 271 -34.44 -4.86 16.93
C ASP A 271 -33.12 -5.52 17.37
N GLY A 272 -31.97 -5.00 16.93
CA GLY A 272 -30.64 -5.50 17.26
C GLY A 272 -30.33 -6.92 16.74
N THR A 273 -31.20 -7.52 15.92
CA THR A 273 -31.12 -8.95 15.58
C THR A 273 -30.22 -9.27 14.39
N SER A 274 -30.13 -8.39 13.40
CA SER A 274 -29.27 -8.54 12.22
C SER A 274 -29.06 -7.22 11.49
N SER A 275 -27.96 -7.11 10.73
CA SER A 275 -27.69 -5.94 9.89
C SER A 275 -28.79 -5.72 8.84
N SER A 276 -29.36 -6.79 8.27
CA SER A 276 -30.46 -6.71 7.30
C SER A 276 -31.77 -6.19 7.91
N ALA A 277 -32.05 -6.52 9.18
CA ALA A 277 -33.19 -5.96 9.90
C ALA A 277 -33.00 -4.45 10.12
N CYS A 278 -31.81 -4.04 10.59
CA CYS A 278 -31.45 -2.63 10.76
C CYS A 278 -31.57 -1.86 9.44
N LEU A 279 -31.08 -2.42 8.34
CA LEU A 279 -31.13 -1.84 6.98
C LEU A 279 -32.56 -1.52 6.56
N SER A 280 -33.48 -2.45 6.82
CA SER A 280 -34.86 -2.39 6.37
C SER A 280 -35.65 -1.28 7.08
N VAL A 281 -35.34 -1.02 8.35
CA VAL A 281 -36.01 0.01 9.16
C VAL A 281 -35.32 1.37 9.08
N ASN A 282 -34.01 1.42 8.84
CA ASN A 282 -33.20 2.63 8.97
C ASN A 282 -33.73 3.81 8.15
N ARG A 283 -34.17 3.56 6.91
CA ARG A 283 -34.75 4.61 6.07
C ARG A 283 -35.95 5.29 6.72
N THR A 284 -36.82 4.53 7.35
CA THR A 284 -38.00 5.08 8.04
C THR A 284 -37.58 5.88 9.26
N VAL A 285 -36.63 5.37 10.04
CA VAL A 285 -36.07 6.05 11.23
C VAL A 285 -35.49 7.41 10.83
N VAL A 286 -34.57 7.43 9.87
CA VAL A 286 -33.92 8.66 9.39
C VAL A 286 -34.95 9.63 8.80
N ASN A 287 -35.90 9.15 7.99
CA ASN A 287 -36.92 10.02 7.42
C ASN A 287 -37.83 10.65 8.47
N ASN A 288 -38.15 9.94 9.55
CA ASN A 288 -39.02 10.45 10.61
C ASN A 288 -38.31 11.49 11.49
N ALA A 289 -37.03 11.28 11.80
CA ALA A 289 -36.26 12.19 12.63
C ALA A 289 -35.72 13.40 11.87
N ILE A 290 -35.17 13.19 10.67
CA ILE A 290 -34.45 14.21 9.90
C ILE A 290 -35.34 14.86 8.83
N GLY A 291 -36.24 14.08 8.22
CA GLY A 291 -36.99 14.48 7.03
C GLY A 291 -36.21 14.21 5.74
N SER A 292 -36.87 13.58 4.76
CA SER A 292 -36.20 13.11 3.54
C SER A 292 -35.58 14.20 2.67
N ALA A 293 -35.97 15.47 2.80
CA ALA A 293 -35.37 16.59 2.07
C ALA A 293 -34.06 17.10 2.72
N ASN A 294 -33.81 16.73 3.97
CA ASN A 294 -32.77 17.34 4.81
C ASN A 294 -31.46 16.55 4.84
N TYR A 295 -31.38 15.43 4.10
CA TYR A 295 -30.16 14.64 3.98
C TYR A 295 -30.05 14.03 2.58
N ASP A 296 -28.84 13.66 2.18
CA ASP A 296 -28.49 13.20 0.84
C ASP A 296 -28.14 11.70 0.82
N ILE A 297 -27.57 11.22 1.92
CA ILE A 297 -27.29 9.81 2.21
C ILE A 297 -27.49 9.58 3.71
N GLY A 298 -27.91 8.37 4.08
CA GLY A 298 -28.05 7.96 5.47
C GLY A 298 -27.52 6.55 5.72
N HIS A 299 -27.16 6.30 6.97
CA HIS A 299 -26.50 5.08 7.39
C HIS A 299 -26.81 4.79 8.86
N VAL A 300 -26.70 3.55 9.31
CA VAL A 300 -26.76 3.22 10.75
C VAL A 300 -25.54 2.41 11.17
N ILE A 301 -24.96 2.77 12.31
CA ILE A 301 -23.86 2.05 12.94
C ILE A 301 -24.41 1.18 14.08
N THR A 302 -23.99 -0.08 14.13
CA THR A 302 -24.50 -1.08 15.06
C THR A 302 -23.36 -1.81 15.74
N ARG A 303 -23.66 -2.59 16.79
CA ARG A 303 -22.71 -3.55 17.38
C ARG A 303 -22.74 -4.94 16.72
N ILE A 304 -23.55 -5.13 15.69
CA ILE A 304 -23.67 -6.41 14.99
C ILE A 304 -22.44 -6.56 14.09
N PRO A 305 -21.67 -7.66 14.16
CA PRO A 305 -20.53 -7.85 13.27
C PRO A 305 -21.01 -7.87 11.81
N GLY A 306 -20.33 -7.12 10.94
CA GLY A 306 -20.64 -7.14 9.52
C GLY A 306 -21.03 -5.78 8.96
N GLY A 307 -21.60 -5.81 7.76
CA GLY A 307 -22.17 -4.65 7.10
C GLY A 307 -23.13 -5.10 6.00
N VAL A 308 -24.07 -4.23 5.65
CA VAL A 308 -24.91 -4.42 4.48
C VAL A 308 -25.37 -3.07 3.97
N ALA A 309 -25.28 -2.88 2.66
CA ALA A 309 -25.77 -1.70 1.98
C ALA A 309 -26.44 -2.06 0.66
N ASN A 310 -27.43 -1.28 0.28
CA ASN A 310 -27.97 -1.31 -1.07
C ASN A 310 -27.07 -0.50 -1.99
N LEU A 311 -26.96 -0.94 -3.25
CA LEU A 311 -26.12 -0.27 -4.22
C LEU A 311 -26.76 1.03 -4.73
N ARG A 312 -25.93 2.06 -4.97
CA ARG A 312 -26.32 3.29 -5.69
C ARG A 312 -27.52 4.01 -5.08
N VAL A 313 -27.56 4.11 -3.75
CA VAL A 313 -28.71 4.66 -3.04
C VAL A 313 -28.60 6.14 -2.73
N ALA A 314 -27.41 6.75 -2.72
CA ALA A 314 -27.27 8.18 -2.44
C ALA A 314 -28.15 9.04 -3.37
N CYS A 315 -28.77 10.09 -2.83
CA CYS A 315 -29.76 10.94 -3.52
C CYS A 315 -31.06 10.26 -3.97
N THR A 316 -31.28 8.97 -3.74
CA THR A 316 -32.51 8.25 -4.17
C THR A 316 -33.55 8.16 -3.06
N SER A 317 -34.71 7.55 -3.35
CA SER A 317 -35.71 7.19 -2.33
C SER A 317 -35.25 6.08 -1.36
N ASN A 318 -34.10 5.46 -1.61
CA ASN A 318 -33.49 4.43 -0.78
C ASN A 318 -32.23 4.91 -0.03
N LYS A 319 -31.94 6.22 -0.06
CA LYS A 319 -30.68 6.83 0.39
C LYS A 319 -30.23 6.58 1.84
N ALA A 320 -31.05 5.96 2.69
CA ALA A 320 -30.69 5.57 4.06
C ALA A 320 -30.54 4.04 4.25
N ARG A 321 -30.37 3.28 3.16
CA ARG A 321 -30.14 1.83 3.18
C ARG A 321 -28.65 1.49 3.22
N GLY A 322 -28.01 1.75 4.35
CA GLY A 322 -26.66 1.29 4.66
C GLY A 322 -26.53 1.02 6.16
N VAL A 323 -25.81 -0.05 6.51
CA VAL A 323 -25.58 -0.51 7.87
C VAL A 323 -24.14 -0.95 8.00
N SER A 324 -23.46 -0.43 9.02
CA SER A 324 -22.12 -0.88 9.39
C SER A 324 -22.12 -1.37 10.82
N GLY A 325 -21.42 -2.45 11.02
CA GLY A 325 -21.16 -3.07 12.30
C GLY A 325 -19.81 -2.73 12.86
N ILE A 326 -19.53 -3.33 14.02
CA ILE A 326 -18.18 -3.42 14.54
C ILE A 326 -17.35 -4.33 13.61
N PRO A 327 -16.15 -3.91 13.16
CA PRO A 327 -15.21 -4.73 12.41
C PRO A 327 -14.64 -5.91 13.23
N ARG A 328 -13.65 -6.59 12.64
CA ARG A 328 -12.96 -7.73 13.25
C ARG A 328 -12.18 -7.30 14.49
N GLY A 329 -12.87 -7.22 15.63
CA GLY A 329 -12.18 -7.02 16.89
C GLY A 329 -13.03 -6.92 18.15
N GLY A 330 -14.32 -7.26 18.07
CA GLY A 330 -15.24 -7.00 19.16
C GLY A 330 -15.21 -5.52 19.55
N ASP A 331 -15.55 -5.26 20.80
CA ASP A 331 -15.81 -3.91 21.31
C ASP A 331 -14.62 -2.91 21.25
N ALA A 332 -13.41 -3.34 20.91
CA ALA A 332 -12.18 -2.52 20.94
C ALA A 332 -11.78 -1.90 19.59
N ASP A 333 -12.72 -1.39 18.79
CA ASP A 333 -12.44 -1.23 17.35
C ASP A 333 -12.26 0.21 16.80
N PRO A 334 -11.00 0.68 16.56
CA PRO A 334 -10.72 1.91 15.80
C PRO A 334 -10.94 1.77 14.28
N LEU A 335 -11.18 0.56 13.78
CA LEU A 335 -11.33 0.20 12.38
C LEU A 335 -12.78 0.24 11.90
N THR A 336 -13.73 0.66 12.75
CA THR A 336 -15.16 0.85 12.36
C THR A 336 -15.28 1.70 11.10
N ALA A 337 -14.36 2.65 10.94
CA ALA A 337 -14.22 3.42 9.71
C ALA A 337 -14.02 2.56 8.46
N LEU A 338 -13.22 1.48 8.48
CA LEU A 338 -13.02 0.62 7.31
C LEU A 338 -14.30 -0.07 6.87
N VAL A 339 -15.16 -0.51 7.81
CA VAL A 339 -16.46 -1.09 7.48
C VAL A 339 -17.38 -0.01 6.91
N VAL A 340 -17.45 1.15 7.55
CA VAL A 340 -18.26 2.27 7.05
C VAL A 340 -17.81 2.73 5.67
N ILE A 341 -16.51 2.80 5.40
CA ILE A 341 -15.98 3.15 4.08
C ILE A 341 -16.38 2.10 3.04
N HIS A 342 -16.32 0.80 3.39
CA HIS A 342 -16.76 -0.30 2.52
C HIS A 342 -18.25 -0.19 2.18
N GLU A 343 -19.10 -0.05 3.20
CA GLU A 343 -20.55 0.00 3.01
C GLU A 343 -21.01 1.30 2.34
N LEU A 344 -20.32 2.42 2.59
CA LEU A 344 -20.49 3.65 1.80
C LEU A 344 -20.09 3.41 0.35
N GLY A 345 -19.02 2.67 0.07
CA GLY A 345 -18.64 2.29 -1.29
C GLY A 345 -19.79 1.61 -2.04
N HIS A 346 -20.48 0.66 -1.39
CA HIS A 346 -21.71 0.08 -1.91
C HIS A 346 -22.82 1.12 -2.11
N GLN A 347 -23.10 1.98 -1.14
CA GLN A 347 -24.12 3.03 -1.28
C GLN A 347 -23.83 3.99 -2.46
N PHE A 348 -22.57 4.10 -2.88
CA PHE A 348 -22.11 4.84 -4.05
C PHE A 348 -21.96 3.98 -5.32
N GLY A 349 -22.15 2.66 -5.22
CA GLY A 349 -22.30 1.75 -6.35
C GLY A 349 -21.10 0.87 -6.68
N ALA A 350 -20.09 0.81 -5.81
CA ALA A 350 -18.96 -0.11 -5.95
C ALA A 350 -19.36 -1.56 -5.67
N GLY A 351 -18.82 -2.50 -6.45
CA GLY A 351 -18.91 -3.94 -6.16
C GLY A 351 -17.67 -4.47 -5.42
N HIS A 352 -17.75 -5.71 -4.96
CA HIS A 352 -16.61 -6.38 -4.31
C HIS A 352 -15.48 -6.68 -5.30
N THR A 353 -14.23 -6.45 -4.90
CA THR A 353 -13.06 -6.61 -5.78
C THR A 353 -12.37 -7.97 -5.73
N PHE A 354 -12.67 -8.81 -4.74
CA PHE A 354 -11.93 -10.04 -4.48
C PHE A 354 -12.37 -11.22 -5.37
N ASN A 355 -11.45 -12.14 -5.66
CA ASN A 355 -11.65 -13.34 -6.48
C ASN A 355 -11.25 -14.65 -5.76
N GLY A 356 -11.14 -14.65 -4.43
CA GLY A 356 -10.81 -15.84 -3.63
C GLY A 356 -11.97 -16.85 -3.56
N SER A 357 -11.68 -18.10 -3.24
CA SER A 357 -12.63 -19.21 -3.11
C SER A 357 -12.79 -19.76 -1.68
N VAL A 358 -12.08 -19.21 -0.69
CA VAL A 358 -12.08 -19.72 0.69
C VAL A 358 -13.04 -18.92 1.60
N ASP A 359 -13.80 -19.64 2.44
CA ASP A 359 -14.66 -19.09 3.50
C ASP A 359 -15.61 -18.00 2.95
N ARG A 360 -15.46 -16.75 3.38
CA ARG A 360 -16.39 -15.67 3.00
C ARG A 360 -16.27 -15.27 1.55
N CYS A 361 -15.10 -15.46 0.95
CA CYS A 361 -14.95 -15.17 -0.45
C CYS A 361 -15.85 -16.10 -1.29
N LEU A 362 -16.14 -17.33 -0.82
CA LEU A 362 -16.96 -18.32 -1.53
C LEU A 362 -18.37 -17.79 -1.86
N SER A 363 -19.04 -17.12 -0.92
CA SER A 363 -20.45 -16.73 -1.07
C SER A 363 -20.69 -15.26 -1.36
N ASN A 364 -19.66 -14.41 -1.32
CA ASN A 364 -19.81 -12.96 -1.44
C ASN A 364 -19.12 -12.37 -2.69
N ILE A 365 -18.50 -13.20 -3.53
CA ILE A 365 -17.87 -12.73 -4.77
C ILE A 365 -18.88 -11.99 -5.66
N MET A 366 -18.44 -10.89 -6.28
CA MET A 366 -19.17 -10.22 -7.36
C MET A 366 -18.41 -10.43 -8.67
N PRO A 367 -18.80 -11.40 -9.53
CA PRO A 367 -18.02 -11.75 -10.72
C PRO A 367 -17.80 -10.61 -11.72
N ALA A 368 -18.64 -9.57 -11.70
CA ALA A 368 -18.51 -8.40 -12.57
C ALA A 368 -17.42 -7.41 -12.14
N SER A 369 -16.90 -7.55 -10.92
CA SER A 369 -15.92 -6.65 -10.31
C SER A 369 -14.80 -7.36 -9.54
N ALA A 370 -14.72 -8.70 -9.62
CA ALA A 370 -13.71 -9.52 -8.95
C ALA A 370 -12.31 -9.44 -9.62
N TRP A 371 -11.66 -8.28 -9.55
CA TRP A 371 -10.38 -7.97 -10.20
C TRP A 371 -9.13 -8.32 -9.37
N GLU A 372 -9.26 -8.59 -8.08
CA GLU A 372 -8.14 -8.85 -7.17
C GLU A 372 -8.07 -10.33 -6.78
N PRO A 373 -6.88 -10.96 -6.81
CA PRO A 373 -6.74 -12.35 -6.42
C PRO A 373 -7.00 -12.57 -4.92
N GLY A 374 -7.48 -13.76 -4.56
CA GLY A 374 -7.73 -14.13 -3.17
C GLY A 374 -8.70 -13.18 -2.46
N SER A 375 -8.39 -12.80 -1.22
CA SER A 375 -9.18 -11.86 -0.42
C SER A 375 -9.19 -10.43 -0.97
N GLY A 376 -8.31 -10.12 -1.93
CA GLY A 376 -7.94 -8.76 -2.32
C GLY A 376 -7.28 -7.95 -1.19
N SER A 377 -6.89 -6.72 -1.53
CA SER A 377 -6.13 -5.79 -0.68
C SER A 377 -6.81 -4.41 -0.56
N THR A 378 -7.59 -3.98 -1.56
CA THR A 378 -8.24 -2.65 -1.55
C THR A 378 -9.50 -2.59 -0.67
N GLN A 379 -10.02 -1.39 -0.46
CA GLN A 379 -11.12 -1.09 0.44
C GLN A 379 -12.44 -1.87 0.18
N MET A 380 -12.72 -2.25 -1.07
CA MET A 380 -13.90 -3.06 -1.44
C MET A 380 -13.61 -4.56 -1.49
N ALA A 381 -12.40 -4.97 -1.07
CA ALA A 381 -12.01 -6.36 -0.94
C ALA A 381 -12.37 -6.92 0.44
N TYR A 382 -12.13 -8.22 0.64
CA TYR A 382 -12.35 -8.94 1.89
C TYR A 382 -11.04 -9.29 2.61
N ALA A 383 -10.01 -8.43 2.47
CA ALA A 383 -8.72 -8.57 3.13
C ALA A 383 -8.85 -9.12 4.55
N GLY A 384 -8.21 -10.26 4.84
CA GLY A 384 -8.20 -10.95 6.14
C GLY A 384 -9.44 -11.79 6.47
N GLY A 385 -10.37 -11.97 5.53
CA GLY A 385 -11.66 -12.63 5.73
C GLY A 385 -11.80 -13.98 5.03
N CYS A 386 -10.76 -14.47 4.38
CA CYS A 386 -10.79 -15.66 3.53
C CYS A 386 -9.62 -16.60 3.86
N PRO A 387 -9.62 -17.31 5.01
CA PRO A 387 -10.64 -17.32 6.07
C PRO A 387 -10.39 -16.28 7.16
N VAL A 388 -11.34 -16.13 8.08
CA VAL A 388 -11.14 -15.29 9.27
C VAL A 388 -10.07 -15.86 10.19
N GLY A 389 -9.21 -14.99 10.73
CA GLY A 389 -8.22 -15.35 11.75
C GLY A 389 -6.90 -15.87 11.16
N LEU A 390 -6.05 -16.42 12.02
CA LEU A 390 -4.66 -16.78 11.71
C LEU A 390 -4.50 -18.15 11.02
N PHE A 391 -5.51 -18.65 10.30
CA PHE A 391 -5.39 -19.97 9.67
C PHE A 391 -4.32 -19.96 8.57
N PRO A 392 -3.34 -20.89 8.61
CA PRO A 392 -2.14 -20.85 7.77
C PRO A 392 -2.36 -21.28 6.31
N ALA A 393 -3.54 -21.75 5.94
CA ALA A 393 -3.92 -22.01 4.55
C ALA A 393 -5.18 -21.19 4.22
N GLY A 394 -5.07 -20.28 3.25
CA GLY A 394 -6.17 -19.41 2.87
C GLY A 394 -5.81 -18.46 1.74
N ASP A 395 -6.79 -17.63 1.39
CA ASP A 395 -6.76 -16.63 0.33
C ASP A 395 -6.43 -15.22 0.84
N ASN A 396 -6.10 -15.05 2.13
CA ASN A 396 -5.77 -13.74 2.67
C ASN A 396 -4.43 -13.22 2.14
N LEU A 397 -4.48 -12.07 1.46
CA LEU A 397 -3.29 -11.34 1.01
C LEU A 397 -2.71 -10.42 2.09
N GLN A 398 -3.58 -9.91 2.95
CA GLN A 398 -3.27 -9.06 4.09
C GLN A 398 -4.42 -9.10 5.07
N LEU A 399 -4.23 -8.49 6.24
CA LEU A 399 -5.21 -8.54 7.31
C LEU A 399 -6.32 -7.49 7.18
N PHE A 400 -5.94 -6.24 6.93
CA PHE A 400 -6.87 -5.13 6.81
C PHE A 400 -6.80 -4.60 5.38
N ALA A 401 -7.93 -4.18 4.84
CA ALA A 401 -7.94 -3.49 3.56
C ALA A 401 -7.14 -2.19 3.68
N ASP A 402 -6.35 -1.89 2.66
CA ASP A 402 -5.76 -0.57 2.57
C ASP A 402 -6.86 0.45 2.21
N PRO A 403 -6.93 1.61 2.89
CA PRO A 403 -8.01 2.59 2.76
C PRO A 403 -7.87 3.43 1.49
N PHE A 404 -7.94 2.76 0.35
CA PHE A 404 -8.06 3.32 -0.99
C PHE A 404 -8.87 2.38 -1.87
N PHE A 405 -9.50 2.92 -2.91
CA PHE A 405 -10.31 2.17 -3.84
C PHE A 405 -9.48 1.68 -5.04
N HIS A 406 -9.81 0.46 -5.50
CA HIS A 406 -9.38 -0.04 -6.79
C HIS A 406 -9.90 0.86 -7.91
N HIS A 407 -9.15 1.04 -8.99
CA HIS A 407 -9.53 1.88 -10.13
C HIS A 407 -10.90 1.50 -10.72
N GLY A 408 -11.24 0.21 -10.69
CA GLY A 408 -12.55 -0.28 -11.09
C GLY A 408 -13.68 0.31 -10.23
N ASN A 409 -13.54 0.31 -8.90
CA ASN A 409 -14.53 0.90 -8.01
C ASN A 409 -14.59 2.42 -8.11
N ILE A 410 -13.43 3.08 -8.30
CA ILE A 410 -13.40 4.52 -8.60
C ILE A 410 -14.24 4.80 -9.85
N GLY A 411 -14.08 3.99 -10.91
CA GLY A 411 -14.90 4.06 -12.12
C GLY A 411 -16.41 3.84 -11.87
N GLU A 412 -16.77 2.82 -11.10
CA GLU A 412 -18.18 2.51 -10.75
C GLU A 412 -18.84 3.67 -9.99
N MET A 413 -18.18 4.18 -8.96
CA MET A 413 -18.70 5.27 -8.14
C MET A 413 -18.68 6.59 -8.91
N ALA A 414 -17.63 6.88 -9.68
CA ALA A 414 -17.56 8.06 -10.53
C ALA A 414 -18.70 8.10 -11.56
N ALA A 415 -19.09 6.95 -12.13
CA ALA A 415 -20.24 6.87 -13.04
C ALA A 415 -21.57 7.20 -12.34
N PHE A 416 -21.68 6.93 -11.04
CA PHE A 416 -22.88 7.20 -10.26
C PHE A 416 -22.97 8.65 -9.75
N ILE A 417 -21.86 9.26 -9.33
CA ILE A 417 -21.83 10.62 -8.76
C ILE A 417 -21.65 11.74 -9.79
N ASN A 418 -21.42 11.38 -11.06
CA ASN A 418 -21.37 12.32 -12.17
C ASN A 418 -22.64 12.22 -13.02
N PRO A 419 -23.15 13.33 -13.59
CA PRO A 419 -24.27 13.29 -14.52
C PRO A 419 -23.99 12.32 -15.68
N PRO A 420 -24.97 11.49 -16.09
CA PRO A 420 -26.38 11.46 -15.66
C PRO A 420 -26.68 10.54 -14.46
N GLY A 421 -25.68 10.09 -13.71
CA GLY A 421 -25.83 9.19 -12.56
C GLY A 421 -26.70 9.78 -11.43
N GLY A 422 -27.47 8.92 -10.76
CA GLY A 422 -28.44 9.33 -9.74
C GLY A 422 -27.82 10.04 -8.53
N GLY A 423 -26.58 9.68 -8.18
CA GLY A 423 -25.83 10.29 -7.07
C GLY A 423 -25.39 11.72 -7.34
N ALA A 424 -25.50 12.23 -8.57
CA ALA A 424 -25.12 13.60 -8.93
C ALA A 424 -26.21 14.64 -8.60
N SER A 425 -27.41 14.22 -8.19
CA SER A 425 -28.60 15.07 -8.17
C SER A 425 -28.78 15.93 -6.91
N CYS A 426 -28.12 15.57 -5.80
CA CYS A 426 -28.32 16.22 -4.50
C CYS A 426 -27.10 16.89 -3.84
N PRO A 427 -25.82 16.53 -4.10
CA PRO A 427 -24.72 17.13 -3.35
C PRO A 427 -24.47 18.58 -3.74
N GLN A 428 -23.88 19.35 -2.82
CA GLN A 428 -23.32 20.65 -3.15
C GLN A 428 -21.97 20.45 -3.84
N ALA A 429 -21.83 20.90 -5.09
CA ALA A 429 -20.59 20.88 -5.84
C ALA A 429 -19.83 22.21 -5.68
N THR A 430 -18.55 22.14 -5.33
CA THR A 430 -17.64 23.28 -5.20
C THR A 430 -16.30 22.97 -5.86
N ALA A 431 -15.52 23.99 -6.18
CA ALA A 431 -14.15 23.77 -6.64
C ALA A 431 -13.32 23.16 -5.49
N SER A 432 -12.59 22.09 -5.78
CA SER A 432 -11.65 21.48 -4.83
C SER A 432 -10.40 22.35 -4.60
N GLY A 433 -10.03 23.18 -5.59
CA GLY A 433 -8.76 23.88 -5.63
C GLY A 433 -7.56 23.02 -6.06
N ASN A 434 -7.80 21.79 -6.53
CA ASN A 434 -6.76 20.83 -6.94
C ASN A 434 -6.87 20.50 -8.44
N ALA A 435 -5.72 20.40 -9.12
CA ALA A 435 -5.58 19.77 -10.42
C ALA A 435 -5.11 18.33 -10.23
N ALA A 436 -5.71 17.37 -10.94
CA ALA A 436 -5.27 15.98 -10.82
C ALA A 436 -3.98 15.71 -11.63
N PRO A 437 -3.21 14.67 -11.25
CA PRO A 437 -2.00 14.27 -11.96
C PRO A 437 -2.26 13.94 -13.43
N GLN A 438 -1.23 14.05 -14.27
CA GLN A 438 -1.30 13.76 -15.70
C GLN A 438 -0.14 12.86 -16.10
N PHE A 439 -0.43 11.77 -16.83
CA PHE A 439 0.61 10.89 -17.34
C PHE A 439 1.43 11.57 -18.45
N VAL A 440 2.73 11.67 -18.24
CA VAL A 440 3.74 12.11 -19.22
C VAL A 440 4.19 10.95 -20.09
N SER A 441 4.33 9.75 -19.50
CA SER A 441 4.68 8.54 -20.22
C SER A 441 3.94 7.33 -19.67
N LEU A 442 3.55 6.44 -20.59
CA LEU A 442 2.92 5.16 -20.31
C LEU A 442 3.58 4.08 -21.17
N PRO A 443 3.52 2.81 -20.75
CA PRO A 443 3.84 1.71 -21.63
C PRO A 443 2.92 1.67 -22.87
N PRO A 444 3.32 0.98 -23.95
CA PRO A 444 2.43 0.73 -25.08
C PRO A 444 1.14 0.02 -24.65
N ASP A 445 0.03 0.28 -25.36
CA ASP A 445 -1.28 -0.32 -25.09
C ASP A 445 -1.26 -1.86 -25.11
N THR A 446 -0.30 -2.46 -25.83
CA THR A 446 -0.07 -3.91 -25.82
C THR A 446 1.42 -4.22 -25.77
N ILE A 447 1.81 -5.11 -24.87
CA ILE A 447 3.19 -5.55 -24.67
C ILE A 447 3.21 -7.08 -24.64
N ALA A 448 3.97 -7.69 -25.54
CA ALA A 448 4.11 -9.13 -25.60
C ALA A 448 5.27 -9.60 -24.69
N ILE A 449 4.99 -10.58 -23.83
CA ILE A 449 5.97 -11.19 -22.92
C ILE A 449 5.89 -12.72 -23.00
N PRO A 450 7.01 -13.43 -22.78
CA PRO A 450 7.00 -14.89 -22.64
C PRO A 450 6.36 -15.32 -21.30
N PRO A 451 5.74 -16.51 -21.21
CA PRO A 451 5.21 -17.04 -19.95
C PRO A 451 6.33 -17.29 -18.93
N GLY A 452 5.98 -17.33 -17.66
CA GLY A 452 6.89 -17.68 -16.56
C GLY A 452 8.08 -16.74 -16.39
N THR A 453 7.96 -15.49 -16.84
CA THR A 453 9.09 -14.55 -16.92
C THR A 453 8.82 -13.26 -16.16
N PRO A 454 9.70 -12.83 -15.24
CA PRO A 454 9.61 -11.54 -14.55
C PRO A 454 9.56 -10.34 -15.49
N PHE A 455 8.85 -9.29 -15.09
CA PHE A 455 8.75 -8.05 -15.85
C PHE A 455 8.60 -6.82 -14.95
N THR A 456 8.94 -5.65 -15.48
CA THR A 456 8.75 -4.37 -14.78
C THR A 456 7.89 -3.42 -15.62
N LEU A 457 6.76 -3.00 -15.06
CA LEU A 457 5.95 -1.92 -15.61
C LEU A 457 6.47 -0.59 -15.08
N ALA A 458 6.50 0.45 -15.92
CA ALA A 458 6.94 1.78 -15.52
C ALA A 458 6.11 2.84 -16.24
N CYS A 459 5.89 3.98 -15.59
CA CYS A 459 5.22 5.14 -16.16
C CYS A 459 5.89 6.42 -15.64
N LEU A 460 5.34 7.57 -16.01
CA LEU A 460 5.65 8.84 -15.37
C LEU A 460 4.39 9.70 -15.42
N ALA A 461 4.03 10.28 -14.28
CA ALA A 461 3.02 11.32 -14.19
C ALA A 461 3.60 12.55 -13.49
N GLU A 462 3.06 13.71 -13.86
CA GLU A 462 3.35 15.00 -13.25
C GLU A 462 2.07 15.60 -12.72
N ASP A 463 2.17 16.36 -11.64
CA ASP A 463 1.04 17.06 -11.05
C ASP A 463 1.12 18.57 -11.38
N PRO A 464 0.05 19.20 -11.92
CA PRO A 464 0.09 20.62 -12.27
C PRO A 464 0.28 21.58 -11.09
N ASP A 465 -0.06 21.16 -9.86
CA ASP A 465 0.13 21.91 -8.63
C ASP A 465 1.49 21.59 -7.95
N ASN A 466 2.32 20.78 -8.61
CA ASN A 466 3.61 20.26 -8.13
C ASN A 466 3.50 19.37 -6.88
N ASP A 467 2.37 18.68 -6.70
CA ASP A 467 2.23 17.70 -5.64
C ASP A 467 2.96 16.37 -5.95
N PRO A 468 3.50 15.66 -4.94
CA PRO A 468 4.09 14.35 -5.19
C PRO A 468 3.05 13.35 -5.67
N VAL A 469 3.40 12.59 -6.70
CA VAL A 469 2.51 11.58 -7.30
C VAL A 469 2.92 10.19 -6.83
N ALA A 470 1.97 9.46 -6.25
CA ALA A 470 2.07 8.05 -5.92
C ALA A 470 1.33 7.17 -6.95
N TYR A 471 1.86 5.98 -7.22
CA TYR A 471 1.43 5.09 -8.27
C TYR A 471 0.95 3.76 -7.71
N SER A 472 -0.14 3.24 -8.27
CA SER A 472 -0.61 1.86 -8.05
C SER A 472 -0.85 1.19 -9.38
N TRP A 473 -0.17 0.07 -9.61
CA TRP A 473 -0.39 -0.78 -10.77
C TRP A 473 -1.41 -1.86 -10.40
N GLU A 474 -2.51 -1.92 -11.14
CA GLU A 474 -3.71 -2.67 -10.76
C GLU A 474 -4.20 -3.51 -11.94
N GLN A 475 -4.55 -4.78 -11.68
CA GLN A 475 -5.08 -5.68 -12.71
C GLN A 475 -6.57 -5.43 -12.93
N PHE A 476 -7.07 -5.65 -14.15
CA PHE A 476 -8.48 -5.45 -14.52
C PHE A 476 -9.11 -6.65 -15.23
N ASP A 477 -8.48 -7.82 -15.13
CA ASP A 477 -9.08 -9.06 -15.63
C ASP A 477 -10.15 -9.56 -14.67
N LEU A 478 -11.15 -10.23 -15.24
CA LEU A 478 -12.12 -11.03 -14.51
C LEU A 478 -11.86 -12.50 -14.83
N GLY A 479 -12.30 -13.40 -13.96
CA GLY A 479 -12.17 -14.83 -14.21
C GLY A 479 -12.97 -15.65 -13.21
N PRO A 480 -12.99 -16.99 -13.40
CA PRO A 480 -13.56 -17.88 -12.41
C PRO A 480 -12.85 -17.69 -11.07
N GLN A 481 -13.62 -17.85 -9.99
CA GLN A 481 -13.12 -17.78 -8.62
C GLN A 481 -11.98 -18.80 -8.41
N GLN A 482 -10.91 -18.39 -7.74
CA GLN A 482 -9.71 -19.21 -7.63
C GLN A 482 -9.02 -19.09 -6.24
N PRO A 483 -8.58 -20.22 -5.64
CA PRO A 483 -7.78 -20.16 -4.42
C PRO A 483 -6.37 -19.64 -4.70
N LEU A 484 -5.74 -19.05 -3.68
CA LEU A 484 -4.34 -18.62 -3.75
C LEU A 484 -3.34 -19.75 -3.53
N LEU A 485 -3.77 -20.91 -3.05
CA LEU A 485 -2.90 -22.03 -2.68
C LEU A 485 -3.60 -23.36 -2.95
N GLY A 486 -2.80 -24.41 -3.17
CA GLY A 486 -3.31 -25.77 -3.37
C GLY A 486 -3.87 -26.02 -4.77
N GLU A 487 -4.67 -27.10 -4.87
CA GLU A 487 -5.30 -27.53 -6.11
C GLU A 487 -6.20 -26.44 -6.69
N GLY A 488 -6.07 -26.21 -8.01
CA GLY A 488 -6.84 -25.18 -8.71
C GLY A 488 -6.26 -23.76 -8.57
N SER A 489 -5.14 -23.56 -7.87
CA SER A 489 -4.51 -22.23 -7.77
C SER A 489 -3.65 -21.86 -8.99
N ASP A 490 -3.40 -22.79 -9.91
CA ASP A 490 -2.57 -22.57 -11.10
C ASP A 490 -3.14 -21.48 -12.02
N ASP A 491 -2.27 -20.85 -12.81
CA ASP A 491 -2.72 -19.86 -13.79
C ASP A 491 -3.60 -20.52 -14.87
N ASN A 492 -4.87 -20.13 -14.91
CA ASN A 492 -5.86 -20.66 -15.85
C ASN A 492 -5.99 -19.83 -17.14
N GLY A 493 -5.18 -18.78 -17.32
CA GLY A 493 -5.26 -17.91 -18.49
C GLY A 493 -6.26 -16.76 -18.36
N GLN A 494 -7.06 -16.68 -17.29
CA GLN A 494 -8.19 -15.77 -17.14
C GLN A 494 -8.21 -15.00 -15.81
N SER A 495 -8.07 -15.69 -14.68
CA SER A 495 -8.27 -15.11 -13.34
C SER A 495 -7.20 -14.09 -12.97
N PRO A 496 -7.53 -13.14 -12.06
CA PRO A 496 -6.55 -12.24 -11.47
C PRO A 496 -5.34 -12.97 -10.87
N LEU A 497 -4.14 -12.46 -11.14
CA LEU A 497 -2.87 -12.99 -10.67
C LEU A 497 -2.07 -11.98 -9.83
N PHE A 498 -2.37 -10.69 -9.96
CA PHE A 498 -1.59 -9.60 -9.39
C PHE A 498 -2.39 -8.83 -8.34
N ARG A 499 -1.93 -8.88 -7.11
CA ARG A 499 -2.48 -8.15 -5.98
C ARG A 499 -2.23 -6.68 -6.18
N VAL A 500 -3.04 -5.87 -5.52
CA VAL A 500 -2.80 -4.44 -5.42
C VAL A 500 -1.91 -4.20 -4.21
N TYR A 501 -0.93 -3.31 -4.35
CA TYR A 501 -0.14 -2.80 -3.23
C TYR A 501 -0.57 -1.37 -2.93
N THR A 502 -0.29 -0.91 -1.71
CA THR A 502 -0.36 0.51 -1.36
C THR A 502 0.37 1.37 -2.38
N PRO A 503 -0.18 2.55 -2.75
CA PRO A 503 0.49 3.46 -3.68
C PRO A 503 1.93 3.77 -3.26
N SER A 504 2.84 3.81 -4.23
CA SER A 504 4.27 4.04 -4.06
C SER A 504 4.73 5.29 -4.81
N LEU A 505 5.72 6.00 -4.31
CA LEU A 505 6.36 7.09 -5.07
C LEU A 505 7.25 6.56 -6.20
N ASP A 506 7.58 5.26 -6.20
CA ASP A 506 8.22 4.61 -7.33
C ASP A 506 7.18 4.40 -8.45
N PRO A 507 7.37 4.99 -9.64
CA PRO A 507 6.46 4.80 -10.76
C PRO A 507 6.54 3.41 -11.39
N SER A 508 7.51 2.59 -10.96
CA SER A 508 7.75 1.26 -11.48
C SER A 508 7.22 0.17 -10.54
N ARG A 509 6.71 -0.92 -11.12
CA ARG A 509 6.36 -2.15 -10.41
C ARG A 509 6.98 -3.34 -11.10
N THR A 510 7.84 -4.05 -10.39
CA THR A 510 8.34 -5.38 -10.79
C THR A 510 7.40 -6.46 -10.30
N ILE A 511 7.09 -7.43 -11.18
CA ILE A 511 6.22 -8.56 -10.88
C ILE A 511 6.99 -9.88 -11.11
N PRO A 512 7.14 -10.73 -10.08
CA PRO A 512 6.88 -10.45 -8.65
C PRO A 512 7.85 -9.38 -8.11
N PRO A 513 7.72 -8.93 -6.85
CA PRO A 513 8.66 -7.99 -6.26
C PRO A 513 10.10 -8.48 -6.36
N MET A 514 11.06 -7.57 -6.59
CA MET A 514 12.47 -7.94 -6.79
C MET A 514 13.02 -8.79 -5.63
N THR A 515 12.60 -8.51 -4.40
CA THR A 515 12.98 -9.30 -3.21
C THR A 515 12.60 -10.78 -3.35
N ALA A 516 11.41 -11.08 -3.91
CA ALA A 516 10.92 -12.42 -4.15
C ALA A 516 11.65 -13.12 -5.30
N ILE A 517 11.98 -12.37 -6.36
CA ILE A 517 12.79 -12.88 -7.48
C ILE A 517 14.17 -13.30 -6.99
N LEU A 518 14.82 -12.48 -6.17
CA LEU A 518 16.19 -12.73 -5.68
C LEU A 518 16.26 -13.87 -4.65
N SER A 519 15.22 -14.04 -3.82
CA SER A 519 15.11 -15.12 -2.83
C SER A 519 14.55 -16.43 -3.40
N GLY A 520 13.97 -16.40 -4.61
CA GLY A 520 13.27 -17.56 -5.18
C GLY A 520 11.98 -17.93 -4.44
N THR A 521 11.39 -16.99 -3.69
CA THR A 521 10.16 -17.23 -2.92
C THR A 521 8.93 -16.80 -3.70
N SER A 522 7.84 -17.55 -3.61
CA SER A 522 6.55 -17.11 -4.17
C SER A 522 5.90 -16.04 -3.29
N VAL A 523 5.18 -15.12 -3.93
CA VAL A 523 4.35 -14.11 -3.26
C VAL A 523 2.89 -14.44 -3.53
N LEU A 524 2.09 -14.52 -2.46
CA LEU A 524 0.66 -14.76 -2.58
C LEU A 524 0.00 -13.64 -3.37
N GLY A 525 -0.80 -14.03 -4.36
CA GLY A 525 -1.46 -13.11 -5.28
C GLY A 525 -0.52 -12.26 -6.11
N ASP A 526 0.75 -12.62 -6.32
CA ASP A 526 1.62 -11.89 -7.25
C ASP A 526 2.46 -12.89 -8.06
N ARG A 527 1.76 -13.69 -8.87
CA ARG A 527 2.32 -14.84 -9.58
C ARG A 527 2.65 -14.48 -11.02
N LEU A 528 3.74 -15.07 -11.53
CA LEU A 528 4.06 -14.96 -12.95
C LEU A 528 2.94 -15.62 -13.79
N PRO A 529 2.50 -14.99 -14.90
CA PRO A 529 1.59 -15.63 -15.84
C PRO A 529 2.31 -16.79 -16.52
N THR A 530 1.73 -18.00 -16.47
CA THR A 530 2.32 -19.21 -17.06
C THR A 530 1.49 -19.78 -18.20
N PHE A 531 0.23 -19.37 -18.33
CA PHE A 531 -0.64 -19.83 -19.40
C PHE A 531 -0.40 -19.00 -20.68
N ALA A 532 -0.16 -19.67 -21.81
CA ALA A 532 0.01 -19.03 -23.11
C ALA A 532 -0.70 -19.86 -24.21
N PRO A 533 -1.40 -19.22 -25.17
CA PRO A 533 -1.63 -17.78 -25.29
C PRO A 533 -2.66 -17.25 -24.27
N ALA A 534 -2.40 -16.07 -23.71
CA ALA A 534 -3.35 -15.36 -22.83
C ALA A 534 -3.14 -13.84 -22.88
N SER A 535 -4.05 -13.09 -22.27
CA SER A 535 -3.89 -11.64 -22.05
C SER A 535 -4.13 -11.29 -20.58
N ARG A 536 -3.37 -10.34 -20.03
CA ARG A 536 -3.66 -9.70 -18.75
C ARG A 536 -3.84 -8.21 -18.94
N LYS A 537 -4.90 -7.64 -18.39
CA LYS A 537 -5.20 -6.21 -18.44
C LYS A 537 -4.68 -5.53 -17.19
N MET A 538 -3.84 -4.51 -17.38
CA MET A 538 -3.29 -3.69 -16.31
C MET A 538 -3.68 -2.23 -16.52
N ARG A 539 -3.80 -1.49 -15.42
CA ARG A 539 -3.88 -0.04 -15.42
C ARG A 539 -2.97 0.50 -14.33
N VAL A 540 -2.54 1.75 -14.49
CA VAL A 540 -1.86 2.49 -13.42
C VAL A 540 -2.76 3.64 -12.96
N VAL A 541 -2.78 3.83 -11.65
CA VAL A 541 -3.47 4.93 -10.98
C VAL A 541 -2.42 5.86 -10.38
N ALA A 542 -2.37 7.10 -10.86
CA ALA A 542 -1.60 8.19 -10.28
C ALA A 542 -2.46 8.93 -9.24
N ARG A 543 -1.92 9.17 -8.05
CA ARG A 543 -2.59 9.83 -6.92
C ARG A 543 -1.70 10.92 -6.33
N ASP A 544 -2.21 12.13 -6.14
CA ASP A 544 -1.49 13.22 -5.44
C ASP A 544 -1.83 13.30 -3.93
N GLY A 545 -2.80 12.51 -3.46
CA GLY A 545 -3.30 12.54 -2.07
C GLY A 545 -4.20 13.73 -1.72
N ARG A 546 -4.52 14.59 -2.69
CA ARG A 546 -5.41 15.76 -2.59
C ARG A 546 -6.83 15.42 -3.01
N ILE A 547 -7.75 16.35 -2.78
CA ILE A 547 -9.19 16.16 -3.04
C ILE A 547 -9.42 15.86 -4.53
N GLY A 548 -9.89 14.65 -4.82
CA GLY A 548 -10.19 14.14 -6.15
C GLY A 548 -8.96 13.94 -7.01
N GLY A 549 -7.75 13.92 -6.45
CA GLY A 549 -6.51 13.94 -7.21
C GLY A 549 -6.06 12.57 -7.68
N VAL A 550 -6.91 11.92 -8.48
CA VAL A 550 -6.68 10.61 -9.07
C VAL A 550 -6.78 10.67 -10.59
N THR A 551 -5.79 10.08 -11.27
CA THR A 551 -5.82 9.86 -12.71
C THR A 551 -5.53 8.40 -13.02
N ILE A 552 -6.37 7.78 -13.86
CA ILE A 552 -6.29 6.36 -14.22
C ILE A 552 -5.87 6.26 -15.68
N SER A 553 -4.88 5.41 -15.98
CA SER A 553 -4.43 5.19 -17.36
C SER A 553 -5.49 4.47 -18.22
N PRO A 554 -5.37 4.54 -19.55
CA PRO A 554 -5.94 3.52 -20.43
C PRO A 554 -5.49 2.10 -20.05
N THR A 555 -6.22 1.10 -20.54
CA THR A 555 -5.86 -0.32 -20.34
C THR A 555 -4.57 -0.65 -21.09
N ILE A 556 -3.61 -1.22 -20.38
CA ILE A 556 -2.37 -1.80 -20.91
C ILE A 556 -2.54 -3.31 -20.94
N THR A 557 -2.40 -3.91 -22.12
CA THR A 557 -2.58 -5.36 -22.31
C THR A 557 -1.23 -6.07 -22.35
N LEU A 558 -0.98 -6.94 -21.37
CA LEU A 558 0.12 -7.90 -21.40
C LEU A 558 -0.30 -9.12 -22.22
N ALA A 559 0.28 -9.28 -23.41
CA ALA A 559 0.04 -10.43 -24.28
C ALA A 559 1.03 -11.56 -23.94
N ILE A 560 0.54 -12.58 -23.24
CA ILE A 560 1.35 -13.75 -22.87
C ILE A 560 1.46 -14.65 -24.10
N THR A 561 2.62 -14.63 -24.74
CA THR A 561 2.85 -15.25 -26.04
C THR A 561 3.55 -16.60 -25.89
N PRO A 562 3.13 -17.66 -26.60
CA PRO A 562 3.83 -18.95 -26.60
C PRO A 562 5.32 -18.81 -26.92
N SER A 563 6.15 -19.11 -25.92
CA SER A 563 7.60 -19.19 -25.93
C SER A 563 8.01 -19.98 -24.69
N ASP A 564 9.23 -20.52 -24.67
CA ASP A 564 9.80 -20.98 -23.42
C ASP A 564 10.06 -19.79 -22.47
N PRO A 565 10.06 -19.99 -21.14
CA PRO A 565 10.38 -18.96 -20.17
C PRO A 565 11.78 -18.37 -20.40
N PHE A 566 11.88 -17.05 -20.34
CA PHE A 566 13.16 -16.35 -20.49
C PHE A 566 13.94 -16.46 -19.18
N ALA A 567 15.01 -17.25 -19.18
CA ALA A 567 15.75 -17.60 -17.97
C ALA A 567 17.24 -17.79 -18.24
N ILE A 568 18.11 -17.27 -17.37
CA ILE A 568 19.56 -17.54 -17.44
C ILE A 568 19.81 -19.01 -17.08
N THR A 569 20.59 -19.68 -17.91
CA THR A 569 21.03 -21.07 -17.70
C THR A 569 22.50 -21.14 -17.26
N PHE A 570 23.28 -20.09 -17.52
CA PHE A 570 24.63 -19.92 -16.99
C PHE A 570 25.00 -18.43 -16.89
N PRO A 571 25.55 -17.95 -15.76
CA PRO A 571 26.06 -18.72 -14.61
C PRO A 571 24.95 -19.36 -13.75
N PHE A 572 25.25 -20.55 -13.21
CA PHE A 572 24.38 -21.26 -12.26
C PHE A 572 24.93 -21.17 -10.82
N GLU A 573 24.15 -21.60 -9.84
CA GLU A 573 24.52 -21.48 -8.43
C GLU A 573 25.84 -22.22 -8.12
N GLY A 574 26.77 -21.51 -7.44
CA GLY A 574 28.05 -22.08 -7.02
C GLY A 574 29.16 -22.06 -8.09
N VAL A 575 28.89 -21.60 -9.31
CA VAL A 575 29.95 -21.40 -10.30
C VAL A 575 30.89 -20.28 -9.86
N ARG A 576 32.17 -20.43 -10.21
CA ARG A 576 33.22 -19.43 -10.03
C ARG A 576 33.67 -18.97 -11.41
N LEU A 577 33.60 -17.67 -11.66
CA LEU A 577 34.11 -17.06 -12.89
C LEU A 577 35.33 -16.23 -12.55
N THR A 578 36.30 -16.20 -13.45
CA THR A 578 37.41 -15.26 -13.39
C THR A 578 37.05 -14.01 -14.20
N PRO A 579 37.53 -12.82 -13.82
CA PRO A 579 37.50 -11.65 -14.69
C PRO A 579 38.04 -11.93 -16.09
N GLY A 580 37.65 -11.11 -17.06
CA GLY A 580 37.96 -11.33 -18.47
C GLY A 580 36.81 -11.99 -19.24
N ALA A 581 37.14 -12.73 -20.30
CA ALA A 581 36.14 -13.30 -21.21
C ALA A 581 35.24 -14.34 -20.53
N ALA A 582 33.93 -14.12 -20.59
CA ALA A 582 32.92 -15.04 -20.08
C ALA A 582 31.76 -15.20 -21.08
N THR A 583 31.18 -16.39 -21.16
CA THR A 583 29.97 -16.63 -21.95
C THR A 583 28.77 -16.69 -21.04
N ILE A 584 27.76 -15.88 -21.31
CA ILE A 584 26.47 -15.92 -20.60
C ILE A 584 25.48 -16.68 -21.46
N PHE A 585 24.75 -17.61 -20.85
CA PHE A 585 23.72 -18.40 -21.53
C PHE A 585 22.34 -18.16 -20.91
N TRP A 586 21.33 -18.05 -21.77
CA TRP A 586 19.94 -17.94 -21.36
C TRP A 586 19.03 -18.63 -22.36
N ASN A 587 17.82 -18.95 -21.92
CA ASN A 587 16.77 -19.41 -22.80
C ASN A 587 16.16 -18.21 -23.53
N ALA A 588 16.52 -18.03 -24.81
CA ALA A 588 15.92 -17.00 -25.65
C ALA A 588 14.52 -17.41 -26.18
N GLY A 589 14.20 -18.71 -26.20
CA GLY A 589 12.96 -19.23 -26.79
C GLY A 589 12.71 -18.65 -28.19
N THR A 590 11.50 -18.15 -28.42
CA THR A 590 11.11 -17.44 -29.64
C THR A 590 11.04 -15.92 -29.45
N THR A 591 11.57 -15.38 -28.34
CA THR A 591 11.38 -13.99 -27.93
C THR A 591 11.95 -12.95 -28.91
N ALA A 592 12.98 -13.32 -29.69
CA ALA A 592 13.53 -12.46 -30.73
C ALA A 592 12.59 -12.26 -31.94
N GLN A 593 11.61 -13.14 -32.12
CA GLN A 593 10.70 -13.14 -33.27
C GLN A 593 9.34 -12.52 -32.90
N PRO A 594 8.57 -12.02 -33.88
CA PRO A 594 7.18 -11.63 -33.65
C PRO A 594 6.36 -12.80 -33.05
N PRO A 595 5.42 -12.53 -32.14
CA PRO A 595 4.93 -11.20 -31.75
C PRO A 595 5.67 -10.54 -30.57
N ILE A 596 6.63 -11.22 -29.91
CA ILE A 596 7.43 -10.62 -28.81
C ILE A 596 8.42 -9.59 -29.35
N ASN A 597 9.09 -9.90 -30.47
CA ASN A 597 9.94 -8.98 -31.24
C ASN A 597 11.01 -8.26 -30.40
N ALA A 598 11.79 -9.04 -29.65
CA ALA A 598 12.85 -8.55 -28.77
C ALA A 598 14.24 -9.02 -29.27
N PRO A 599 14.76 -8.46 -30.38
CA PRO A 599 15.92 -9.02 -31.09
C PRO A 599 17.26 -8.77 -30.39
N ASN A 600 17.34 -7.82 -29.47
CA ASN A 600 18.58 -7.45 -28.77
C ASN A 600 18.36 -7.33 -27.26
N VAL A 601 19.37 -7.75 -26.49
CA VAL A 601 19.40 -7.72 -25.04
C VAL A 601 20.55 -6.88 -24.50
N ARG A 602 20.33 -6.32 -23.32
CA ARG A 602 21.36 -5.80 -22.44
C ARG A 602 21.72 -6.87 -21.41
N ILE A 603 23.01 -6.97 -21.10
CA ILE A 603 23.55 -7.84 -20.07
C ILE A 603 24.19 -6.95 -19.02
N LEU A 604 23.67 -7.05 -17.79
CA LEU A 604 24.08 -6.23 -16.67
C LEU A 604 24.61 -7.10 -15.53
N LEU A 605 25.51 -6.55 -14.73
CA LEU A 605 26.14 -7.20 -13.59
C LEU A 605 25.87 -6.43 -12.30
N SER A 606 25.57 -7.19 -11.25
CA SER A 606 25.40 -6.74 -9.87
C SER A 606 26.47 -7.36 -8.98
N LEU A 607 27.00 -6.56 -8.05
CA LEU A 607 27.91 -6.99 -6.98
C LEU A 607 27.29 -6.84 -5.58
N ASP A 608 26.03 -6.39 -5.51
CA ASP A 608 25.27 -6.16 -4.28
C ASP A 608 24.10 -7.15 -4.14
N ASN A 609 24.31 -8.38 -4.63
CA ASN A 609 23.34 -9.47 -4.61
C ASN A 609 22.01 -9.15 -5.34
N GLY A 610 22.06 -8.31 -6.38
CA GLY A 610 20.94 -7.98 -7.25
C GLY A 610 20.11 -6.78 -6.80
N ILE A 611 20.58 -6.01 -5.80
CA ILE A 611 19.93 -4.75 -5.38
C ILE A 611 20.05 -3.72 -6.50
N SER A 612 21.21 -3.61 -7.14
CA SER A 612 21.45 -2.74 -8.29
C SER A 612 22.29 -3.44 -9.37
N TYR A 613 22.22 -2.93 -10.60
CA TYR A 613 22.91 -3.49 -11.77
C TYR A 613 23.71 -2.40 -12.53
N PRO A 614 24.71 -1.77 -11.90
CA PRO A 614 25.39 -0.59 -12.47
C PRO A 614 26.38 -0.93 -13.59
N ILE A 615 26.87 -2.17 -13.66
CA ILE A 615 27.91 -2.58 -14.61
C ILE A 615 27.23 -3.14 -15.87
N THR A 616 27.41 -2.46 -17.00
CA THR A 616 26.93 -2.96 -18.30
C THR A 616 28.00 -3.82 -18.96
N LEU A 617 27.71 -5.11 -19.15
CA LEU A 617 28.59 -6.05 -19.84
C LEU A 617 28.34 -6.08 -21.35
N ALA A 618 27.10 -5.88 -21.78
CA ALA A 618 26.72 -5.70 -23.18
C ALA A 618 25.47 -4.81 -23.27
N SER A 619 25.43 -3.86 -24.20
CA SER A 619 24.32 -2.89 -24.33
C SER A 619 23.25 -3.26 -25.37
N GLY A 620 23.53 -4.25 -26.23
CA GLY A 620 22.65 -4.65 -27.32
C GLY A 620 23.14 -5.93 -28.03
N ALA A 621 23.48 -6.96 -27.26
CA ALA A 621 23.83 -8.26 -27.81
C ALA A 621 22.62 -8.89 -28.52
N PRO A 622 22.80 -9.63 -29.64
CA PRO A 622 21.71 -10.36 -30.26
C PRO A 622 21.03 -11.33 -29.28
N ASN A 623 19.70 -11.39 -29.30
CA ASN A 623 18.92 -12.27 -28.43
C ASN A 623 18.89 -13.71 -29.00
N THR A 624 20.04 -14.37 -28.97
CA THR A 624 20.26 -15.72 -29.55
C THR A 624 20.42 -16.82 -28.50
N GLY A 625 20.32 -16.48 -27.20
CA GLY A 625 20.48 -17.40 -26.08
C GLY A 625 21.91 -17.50 -25.54
N GLN A 626 22.86 -16.79 -26.16
CA GLN A 626 24.22 -16.67 -25.63
C GLN A 626 24.90 -15.37 -26.07
N ALA A 627 25.82 -14.88 -25.25
CA ALA A 627 26.70 -13.77 -25.60
C ALA A 627 28.05 -13.91 -24.89
N GLN A 628 29.12 -13.55 -25.61
CA GLN A 628 30.42 -13.31 -24.99
C GLN A 628 30.42 -11.92 -24.36
N VAL A 629 30.90 -11.83 -23.14
CA VAL A 629 31.07 -10.60 -22.37
C VAL A 629 32.46 -10.56 -21.76
N ALA A 630 32.89 -9.39 -21.30
CA ALA A 630 34.10 -9.22 -20.53
C ALA A 630 33.75 -8.78 -19.10
N LEU A 631 34.03 -9.62 -18.11
CA LEU A 631 33.94 -9.27 -16.70
C LEU A 631 35.11 -8.33 -16.34
N PRO A 632 34.88 -7.17 -15.71
CA PRO A 632 35.96 -6.26 -15.36
C PRO A 632 37.04 -6.90 -14.45
N PRO A 633 38.34 -6.64 -14.66
CA PRO A 633 39.43 -7.16 -13.83
C PRO A 633 39.32 -6.77 -12.35
N SER A 634 38.80 -5.56 -12.09
CA SER A 634 38.75 -4.93 -10.76
C SER A 634 37.66 -5.45 -9.83
N ILE A 635 36.85 -6.43 -10.27
CA ILE A 635 35.71 -6.92 -9.51
C ILE A 635 35.96 -8.33 -8.99
N SER A 636 35.45 -8.61 -7.80
CA SER A 636 35.49 -9.94 -7.20
C SER A 636 34.37 -10.10 -6.17
N GLY A 637 34.16 -11.33 -5.72
CA GLY A 637 33.12 -11.71 -4.78
C GLY A 637 31.80 -12.03 -5.47
N ALA A 638 30.73 -12.00 -4.67
CA ALA A 638 29.45 -12.50 -5.12
C ALA A 638 28.76 -11.58 -6.11
N ALA A 639 28.21 -12.18 -7.15
CA ALA A 639 27.60 -11.46 -8.24
C ALA A 639 26.29 -12.11 -8.74
N ARG A 640 25.54 -11.30 -9.48
CA ARG A 640 24.37 -11.72 -10.27
C ARG A 640 24.38 -11.05 -11.62
N ILE A 641 23.92 -11.75 -12.64
CA ILE A 641 23.72 -11.22 -13.98
C ILE A 641 22.24 -11.04 -14.24
N ARG A 642 21.89 -9.93 -14.88
CA ARG A 642 20.55 -9.68 -15.43
C ARG A 642 20.65 -9.59 -16.94
N VAL A 643 19.78 -10.33 -17.63
CA VAL A 643 19.57 -10.20 -19.07
C VAL A 643 18.19 -9.61 -19.29
N GLU A 644 18.12 -8.50 -20.02
CA GLU A 644 16.86 -7.81 -20.33
C GLU A 644 16.84 -7.37 -21.79
N PRO A 645 15.72 -7.43 -22.51
CA PRO A 645 15.64 -6.86 -23.84
C PRO A 645 15.73 -5.33 -23.82
N THR A 646 16.25 -4.77 -24.90
CA THR A 646 16.41 -3.31 -25.05
C THR A 646 15.10 -2.57 -25.36
N ASN A 647 14.05 -3.29 -25.75
CA ASN A 647 12.77 -2.75 -26.25
C ASN A 647 11.54 -3.44 -25.63
N SER A 648 11.68 -4.13 -24.50
CA SER A 648 10.58 -4.81 -23.81
C SER A 648 10.77 -4.73 -22.29
N ILE A 649 9.81 -5.27 -21.54
CA ILE A 649 9.71 -5.11 -20.08
C ILE A 649 10.13 -6.34 -19.28
N PHE A 650 10.26 -7.50 -19.94
CA PHE A 650 10.59 -8.75 -19.28
C PHE A 650 12.10 -8.89 -19.07
N PHE A 651 12.53 -9.68 -18.09
CA PHE A 651 13.95 -9.90 -17.82
C PHE A 651 14.15 -11.22 -17.07
N CYS A 652 15.40 -11.65 -16.96
CA CYS A 652 15.78 -12.75 -16.10
C CYS A 652 17.06 -12.43 -15.31
N ILE A 653 17.21 -13.06 -14.15
CA ILE A 653 18.32 -12.87 -13.22
C ILE A 653 18.95 -14.23 -12.93
N SER A 654 20.28 -14.30 -12.91
CA SER A 654 21.00 -15.50 -12.56
C SER A 654 20.83 -15.83 -11.07
N PRO A 655 20.98 -17.10 -10.67
CA PRO A 655 21.37 -17.43 -9.31
C PRO A 655 22.65 -16.67 -8.89
N ARG A 656 22.93 -16.67 -7.59
CA ARG A 656 24.18 -16.12 -7.06
C ARG A 656 25.36 -16.97 -7.53
N PHE A 657 26.41 -16.32 -8.02
CA PHE A 657 27.70 -16.93 -8.34
C PHE A 657 28.85 -16.11 -7.75
N GLU A 658 30.08 -16.60 -7.84
CA GLU A 658 31.27 -15.93 -7.32
C GLU A 658 32.20 -15.51 -8.46
N ILE A 659 32.75 -14.29 -8.37
CA ILE A 659 33.82 -13.80 -9.24
C ILE A 659 35.12 -13.87 -8.46
N GLN A 660 36.09 -14.60 -8.99
CA GLN A 660 37.41 -14.74 -8.37
C GLN A 660 38.18 -13.42 -8.50
N PRO A 661 39.06 -13.09 -7.54
CA PRO A 661 40.02 -12.01 -7.74
C PRO A 661 40.84 -12.27 -9.00
N CYS A 662 41.18 -11.20 -9.71
CA CYS A 662 42.08 -11.36 -10.83
C CYS A 662 43.52 -11.57 -10.35
N LEU A 663 44.09 -12.76 -10.56
CA LEU A 663 45.44 -13.08 -10.07
C LEU A 663 46.55 -12.46 -10.93
N SER A 664 46.26 -12.05 -12.17
CA SER A 664 47.25 -11.39 -13.02
C SER A 664 47.25 -9.86 -12.90
N ASP A 665 46.26 -9.23 -12.27
CA ASP A 665 46.37 -7.86 -11.73
C ASP A 665 47.22 -7.92 -10.45
N PHE A 666 48.47 -8.38 -10.62
CA PHE A 666 49.37 -8.78 -9.55
C PHE A 666 49.82 -7.58 -8.70
N ASN A 667 49.90 -6.40 -9.30
CA ASN A 667 50.18 -5.15 -8.59
C ASN A 667 48.93 -4.53 -7.94
N ALA A 668 47.75 -5.13 -8.16
CA ALA A 668 46.45 -4.68 -7.66
C ALA A 668 46.08 -3.25 -8.06
N SER A 669 46.40 -2.87 -9.31
CA SER A 669 46.06 -1.57 -9.89
C SER A 669 44.55 -1.40 -10.10
N GLY A 670 43.81 -2.50 -10.22
CA GLY A 670 42.41 -2.51 -10.63
C GLY A 670 42.20 -2.22 -12.11
N GLY A 671 43.28 -2.21 -12.91
CA GLY A 671 43.23 -2.07 -14.37
C GLY A 671 43.14 -3.41 -15.08
N THR A 672 43.09 -3.37 -16.42
CA THR A 672 43.43 -4.56 -17.22
C THR A 672 44.89 -4.92 -16.96
N PRO A 673 45.22 -6.20 -16.71
CA PRO A 673 46.62 -6.63 -16.49
C PRO A 673 47.56 -6.04 -17.55
N ASP A 674 48.65 -5.43 -17.09
CA ASP A 674 49.62 -4.70 -17.92
C ASP A 674 51.09 -5.02 -17.57
N ASP A 675 52.04 -4.52 -18.36
CA ASP A 675 53.46 -4.89 -18.23
C ASP A 675 54.03 -4.68 -16.81
N ALA A 676 53.42 -3.79 -16.01
CA ALA A 676 53.80 -3.58 -14.62
C ALA A 676 53.39 -4.77 -13.74
N ASP A 677 52.29 -5.45 -14.04
CA ASP A 677 51.89 -6.70 -13.36
C ASP A 677 52.85 -7.84 -13.68
N VAL A 678 53.27 -8.01 -14.94
CA VAL A 678 54.31 -9.01 -15.32
C VAL A 678 55.59 -8.76 -14.53
N THR A 679 55.99 -7.49 -14.45
CA THR A 679 57.19 -7.08 -13.72
C THR A 679 57.06 -7.40 -12.23
N ALA A 680 55.91 -7.09 -11.62
CA ALA A 680 55.64 -7.37 -10.22
C ALA A 680 55.60 -8.88 -9.92
N PHE A 681 54.97 -9.67 -10.80
CA PHE A 681 54.90 -11.13 -10.69
C PHE A 681 56.30 -11.75 -10.74
N PHE A 682 57.10 -11.44 -11.75
CA PHE A 682 58.45 -12.01 -11.85
C PHE A 682 59.39 -11.52 -10.75
N GLN A 683 59.18 -10.32 -10.22
CA GLN A 683 59.92 -9.86 -9.04
C GLN A 683 59.60 -10.73 -7.82
N ALA A 684 58.31 -10.95 -7.53
CA ALA A 684 57.88 -11.82 -6.44
C ALA A 684 58.29 -13.29 -6.63
N TRP A 685 58.25 -13.79 -7.87
CA TRP A 685 58.67 -15.13 -8.25
C TRP A 685 60.18 -15.34 -8.02
N ASN A 686 61.03 -14.41 -8.48
CA ASN A 686 62.48 -14.46 -8.25
C ASN A 686 62.85 -14.39 -6.75
N ASP A 687 62.06 -13.65 -5.97
CA ASP A 687 62.21 -13.53 -4.52
C ASP A 687 61.58 -14.70 -3.74
N ALA A 688 61.00 -15.70 -4.43
CA ALA A 688 60.29 -16.84 -3.87
C ALA A 688 59.21 -16.44 -2.84
N LEU A 689 58.51 -15.34 -3.10
CA LEU A 689 57.46 -14.84 -2.22
C LEU A 689 56.20 -15.69 -2.35
N PRO A 690 55.48 -15.95 -1.24
CA PRO A 690 54.21 -16.69 -1.27
C PRO A 690 53.14 -16.08 -2.19
N ALA A 691 53.22 -14.78 -2.49
CA ALA A 691 52.29 -14.11 -3.39
C ALA A 691 52.39 -14.60 -4.85
N ALA A 692 53.54 -15.16 -5.25
CA ALA A 692 53.74 -15.70 -6.60
C ALA A 692 53.33 -17.18 -6.74
N ASP A 693 52.93 -17.87 -5.65
CA ASP A 693 52.29 -19.20 -5.67
C ASP A 693 50.79 -19.04 -6.02
N VAL A 694 50.53 -18.57 -7.25
CA VAL A 694 49.18 -18.23 -7.75
C VAL A 694 48.30 -19.46 -7.95
N ASN A 695 48.90 -20.64 -8.11
CA ASN A 695 48.17 -21.91 -8.18
C ASN A 695 47.85 -22.49 -6.78
N THR A 696 48.34 -21.87 -5.70
CA THR A 696 48.13 -22.24 -4.30
C THR A 696 48.59 -23.66 -3.95
N SER A 697 49.66 -24.14 -4.58
CA SER A 697 50.23 -25.47 -4.35
C SER A 697 50.89 -25.61 -2.97
N GLY A 698 51.17 -24.50 -2.28
CA GLY A 698 51.77 -24.48 -0.95
C GLY A 698 53.28 -24.68 -0.97
N GLY A 699 53.92 -24.41 -2.12
CA GLY A 699 55.36 -24.56 -2.37
C GLY A 699 56.07 -23.24 -2.70
N THR A 700 57.35 -23.33 -3.09
CA THR A 700 58.01 -22.20 -3.76
C THR A 700 57.42 -22.03 -5.17
N PRO A 701 57.16 -20.80 -5.63
CA PRO A 701 56.62 -20.55 -6.96
C PRO A 701 57.40 -21.30 -8.04
N ASP A 702 56.71 -21.94 -8.98
CA ASP A 702 57.31 -22.80 -10.02
C ASP A 702 56.81 -22.45 -11.43
N ASP A 703 57.17 -23.26 -12.43
CA ASP A 703 56.79 -23.02 -13.82
C ASP A 703 55.26 -23.12 -14.04
N ALA A 704 54.53 -23.84 -13.17
CA ALA A 704 53.08 -23.94 -13.25
C ALA A 704 52.40 -22.64 -12.80
N ASP A 705 53.01 -21.89 -11.87
CA ASP A 705 52.56 -20.54 -11.50
C ASP A 705 52.73 -19.55 -12.66
N VAL A 706 53.87 -19.60 -13.35
CA VAL A 706 54.13 -18.75 -14.53
C VAL A 706 53.11 -19.06 -15.64
N ALA A 707 52.88 -20.35 -15.91
CA ALA A 707 51.89 -20.78 -16.88
C ALA A 707 50.48 -20.29 -16.52
N LEU A 708 50.05 -20.48 -15.26
CA LEU A 708 48.75 -20.02 -14.79
C LEU A 708 48.62 -18.50 -14.88
N PHE A 709 49.64 -17.75 -14.45
CA PHE A 709 49.64 -16.28 -14.54
C PHE A 709 49.41 -15.80 -15.99
N PHE A 710 50.11 -16.38 -16.96
CA PHE A 710 49.94 -15.98 -18.36
C PHE A 710 48.68 -16.54 -19.04
N ASP A 711 48.21 -17.71 -18.63
CA ASP A 711 46.92 -18.26 -19.08
C ASP A 711 45.77 -17.36 -18.63
N LEU A 712 45.83 -16.94 -17.36
CA LEU A 712 44.95 -15.92 -16.83
C LEU A 712 45.14 -14.65 -17.65
N TRP A 713 46.35 -14.06 -17.70
CA TRP A 713 46.67 -12.80 -18.41
C TRP A 713 46.04 -12.70 -19.81
N ASN A 714 46.13 -13.79 -20.57
CA ASN A 714 45.63 -13.84 -21.94
C ASN A 714 44.10 -13.88 -22.01
N ALA A 715 43.43 -14.32 -20.94
CA ALA A 715 41.99 -14.30 -20.77
C ALA A 715 41.45 -12.92 -20.34
N GLY A 716 42.32 -11.96 -19.99
CA GLY A 716 41.95 -10.60 -19.57
C GLY A 716 41.59 -10.48 -18.09
N CYS A 717 41.64 -11.59 -17.36
CA CYS A 717 42.44 -11.60 -16.15
C CYS A 717 43.83 -12.09 -16.56
#